data_AF-A0A261C6Q9-F1
#
_entry.id   AF-A0A261C6Q9-F1
#
_cell.length_a   1.000
_cell.length_b   1.000
_cell.length_c   1.000
_cell.angle_alpha   90.00
_cell.angle_beta   90.00
_cell.angle_gamma   90.00
#
_symmetry.space_group_name_H-M   'P 1'
#
loop_
_entity.id
_entity.type
_entity.pdbx_description
1 polymer ?
#
loop_
_entity_poly.entity_id
_entity_poly.type
_entity_poly.pdbx_seq_one_letter_code
_entity_poly.pdbx_strand_id
1 'polypeptide(L)'
;MPIMSRRSRSRSRSPPKRDREDRRRRDERDRDREKKRDRKDKDRERKRRHRSSSSETSIAESHQLGSIFREERRRREKNESPKLPPLPPPPPPSDPPVDAAIPFDVSTLNEPTKKWLEEKIVEQVTARVHQLEAMMAEKATSARNEMEKMLRAQIEAEMAVELSECKKRDEESRKKCKQLEAELERKVLEAEESRKKFEEDRLLMLEQKGQLERDRADLARQKSELQKNEQQAILNKSGNARAPIKFKFGKMRVTFLQLLLLSVLIPLANCQWTTEDLALYDLVEEVGVNFYEWFDISRDATSNQVKKAYRKLTLEWHPDRNSAPDATEKFRQVAGIYEVLKTAELREKYDNILENGLPSWRQPLYYYRRMRKLAWYESILVLLFIGTIAHYLMMWAAYFEKTLVYKQNVKKTRKGKKEDPAEIDKQMKGALEEFIPKYSELLPIILAKGTVNLCKNLFLTAKDAMTKQESIEDEPTEEELAQLRRQEKRAAAAPQQPEFKFEVAQGLKAVSTNDPEMEKKYAKECEVVSQKLSGSSWTPDELAQLVRLSTEKYPAGTPNRWEQMGRVLNRTAEDVIAMAGKIKQMKQEDYTKLLMTTIQQSVPSEEKSEDDWSQTEQKAFELALQKYPKGTDERWERISEEIGTKTKKQVMVRFKQLAEMIRKKKSEN
;
A
#
# COMPACT_ATOMS: atom_id res chain seq x y z
N MET A 1 8.44 -22.77 -74.40
CA MET A 1 9.93 -22.72 -74.43
C MET A 1 10.39 -21.28 -74.15
N PRO A 2 11.57 -21.07 -73.54
CA PRO A 2 11.77 -20.23 -72.33
C PRO A 2 12.57 -18.92 -72.57
N ILE A 3 12.68 -17.96 -71.63
CA ILE A 3 13.82 -17.78 -70.68
C ILE A 3 13.44 -16.77 -69.56
N MET A 4 14.00 -16.98 -68.36
CA MET A 4 13.67 -16.39 -67.05
C MET A 4 14.36 -15.04 -66.69
N SER A 5 13.83 -14.42 -65.62
CA SER A 5 14.49 -13.51 -64.63
C SER A 5 14.53 -12.00 -64.99
N ARG A 6 14.35 -11.01 -64.09
CA ARG A 6 14.62 -10.88 -62.64
C ARG A 6 13.88 -9.66 -62.04
N ARG A 7 13.71 -9.70 -60.72
CA ARG A 7 13.02 -8.73 -59.85
C ARG A 7 14.04 -7.79 -59.18
N SER A 8 13.86 -6.47 -59.26
CA SER A 8 14.73 -5.48 -58.58
C SER A 8 14.12 -5.02 -57.25
N ARG A 9 14.72 -5.47 -56.14
CA ARG A 9 14.49 -4.98 -54.76
C ARG A 9 15.57 -3.96 -54.42
N SER A 10 15.18 -2.77 -53.97
CA SER A 10 16.07 -1.77 -53.36
C SER A 10 16.56 -2.27 -51.99
N ARG A 11 17.90 -2.38 -51.86
CA ARG A 11 18.64 -2.83 -50.68
C ARG A 11 18.78 -1.70 -49.66
N SER A 12 18.41 -1.96 -48.41
CA SER A 12 18.93 -1.24 -47.25
C SER A 12 20.40 -1.61 -47.02
N ARG A 13 21.27 -0.60 -46.91
CA ARG A 13 22.71 -0.77 -46.64
C ARG A 13 22.91 -1.21 -45.18
N SER A 14 23.49 -2.39 -45.00
CA SER A 14 24.06 -2.82 -43.72
C SER A 14 25.31 -1.99 -43.36
N PRO A 15 25.58 -1.70 -42.07
CA PRO A 15 26.82 -1.04 -41.66
C PRO A 15 28.06 -1.88 -42.04
N PRO A 16 29.23 -1.24 -42.27
CA PRO A 16 30.46 -1.93 -42.66
C PRO A 16 30.86 -3.00 -41.63
N LYS A 17 31.41 -4.14 -42.08
CA LYS A 17 31.84 -5.24 -41.19
C LYS A 17 32.84 -4.78 -40.11
N ARG A 18 33.68 -3.76 -40.38
CA ARG A 18 34.63 -3.17 -39.41
C ARG A 18 33.95 -2.66 -38.13
N ASP A 19 32.82 -1.97 -38.25
CA ASP A 19 32.13 -1.37 -37.09
C ASP A 19 31.47 -2.40 -36.16
N ARG A 20 31.16 -3.59 -36.68
CA ARG A 20 30.63 -4.70 -35.87
C ARG A 20 31.73 -5.42 -35.10
N GLU A 21 32.89 -5.58 -35.71
CA GLU A 21 34.07 -6.16 -35.07
C GLU A 21 34.56 -5.26 -33.92
N ASP A 22 34.59 -3.95 -34.15
CA ASP A 22 35.07 -2.98 -33.15
C ASP A 22 34.13 -2.82 -31.96
N ARG A 23 32.80 -2.95 -32.17
CA ARG A 23 31.85 -3.03 -31.05
C ARG A 23 32.05 -4.29 -30.22
N ARG A 24 32.17 -5.46 -30.87
CA ARG A 24 32.41 -6.73 -30.17
C ARG A 24 33.71 -6.67 -29.34
N ARG A 25 34.79 -6.12 -29.91
CA ARG A 25 36.07 -5.92 -29.18
C ARG A 25 35.96 -4.94 -28.03
N ARG A 26 35.04 -3.96 -28.09
CA ARG A 26 34.79 -3.02 -26.99
C ARG A 26 34.03 -3.72 -25.86
N ASP A 27 32.98 -4.46 -26.19
CA ASP A 27 32.18 -5.23 -25.24
C ASP A 27 33.00 -6.33 -24.54
N GLU A 28 33.94 -6.97 -25.25
CA GLU A 28 34.87 -7.95 -24.68
C GLU A 28 35.81 -7.30 -23.66
N ARG A 29 36.36 -6.13 -23.99
CA ARG A 29 37.26 -5.38 -23.10
C ARG A 29 36.55 -4.88 -21.85
N ASP A 30 35.30 -4.49 -21.97
CA ASP A 30 34.51 -4.03 -20.82
C ASP A 30 34.14 -5.21 -19.90
N ARG A 31 33.78 -6.37 -20.46
CA ARG A 31 33.62 -7.62 -19.69
C ARG A 31 34.88 -8.05 -18.96
N ASP A 32 36.05 -7.92 -19.57
CA ASP A 32 37.32 -8.27 -18.93
C ASP A 32 37.73 -7.27 -17.83
N ARG A 33 37.39 -5.99 -18.00
CA ARG A 33 37.58 -4.97 -16.96
C ARG A 33 36.70 -5.24 -15.74
N GLU A 34 35.46 -5.66 -15.96
CA GLU A 34 34.51 -5.99 -14.90
C GLU A 34 34.98 -7.22 -14.10
N LYS A 35 35.39 -8.30 -14.79
CA LYS A 35 35.98 -9.48 -14.14
C LYS A 35 37.23 -9.15 -13.29
N LYS A 36 38.05 -8.18 -13.73
CA LYS A 36 39.22 -7.74 -12.95
C LYS A 36 38.83 -6.97 -11.69
N ARG A 37 37.76 -6.17 -11.73
CA ARG A 37 37.23 -5.46 -10.55
C ARG A 37 36.68 -6.47 -9.53
N ASP A 38 35.87 -7.42 -9.98
CA ASP A 38 35.30 -8.45 -9.11
C ASP A 38 36.36 -9.29 -8.39
N ARG A 39 37.44 -9.66 -9.11
CA ARG A 39 38.57 -10.37 -8.49
C ARG A 39 39.26 -9.52 -7.43
N LYS A 40 39.45 -8.22 -7.68
CA LYS A 40 40.09 -7.29 -6.73
C LYS A 40 39.24 -7.06 -5.49
N ASP A 41 37.92 -7.00 -5.64
CA ASP A 41 37.01 -6.80 -4.51
C ASP A 41 36.86 -8.08 -3.67
N LYS A 42 36.84 -9.27 -4.30
CA LYS A 42 36.93 -10.55 -3.58
C LYS A 42 38.23 -10.68 -2.78
N ASP A 43 39.36 -10.21 -3.33
CA ASP A 43 40.65 -10.30 -2.66
C ASP A 43 40.76 -9.30 -1.49
N ARG A 44 40.14 -8.11 -1.61
CA ARG A 44 39.99 -7.15 -0.51
C ARG A 44 39.10 -7.69 0.60
N GLU A 45 37.99 -8.34 0.25
CA GLU A 45 37.08 -8.97 1.19
C GLU A 45 37.77 -10.12 1.95
N ARG A 46 38.56 -10.93 1.25
CA ARG A 46 39.38 -11.99 1.88
C ARG A 46 40.41 -11.42 2.86
N LYS A 47 41.07 -10.30 2.52
CA LYS A 47 42.00 -9.61 3.43
C LYS A 47 41.32 -8.99 4.65
N ARG A 48 40.08 -8.48 4.48
CA ARG A 48 39.27 -7.98 5.61
C ARG A 48 38.90 -9.10 6.57
N ARG A 49 38.46 -10.25 6.05
CA ARG A 49 38.13 -11.43 6.86
C ARG A 49 39.33 -12.00 7.63
N HIS A 50 40.52 -11.99 7.02
CA HIS A 50 41.74 -12.37 7.75
C HIS A 50 42.12 -11.37 8.85
N ARG A 51 41.90 -10.07 8.66
CA ARG A 51 42.15 -9.07 9.71
C ARG A 51 41.16 -9.16 10.88
N SER A 52 39.87 -9.38 10.61
CA SER A 52 38.85 -9.51 11.67
C SER A 52 39.02 -10.81 12.47
N SER A 53 39.39 -11.91 11.81
CA SER A 53 39.66 -13.18 12.47
C SER A 53 40.88 -13.10 13.40
N SER A 54 41.96 -12.41 13.01
CA SER A 54 43.15 -12.26 13.88
C SER A 54 42.93 -11.32 15.08
N SER A 55 42.04 -10.33 14.99
CA SER A 55 41.70 -9.48 16.13
C SER A 55 40.77 -10.16 17.14
N GLU A 56 39.85 -11.01 16.67
CA GLU A 56 38.93 -11.74 17.55
C GLU A 56 39.63 -12.91 18.27
N THR A 57 40.57 -13.61 17.62
CA THR A 57 41.37 -14.67 18.28
C THR A 57 42.32 -14.10 19.33
N SER A 58 42.94 -12.95 19.08
CA SER A 58 43.84 -12.27 20.01
C SER A 58 43.14 -11.81 21.30
N ILE A 59 41.90 -11.32 21.20
CA ILE A 59 41.12 -10.85 22.36
C ILE A 59 40.58 -12.05 23.16
N ALA A 60 40.12 -13.11 22.49
CA ALA A 60 39.65 -14.33 23.12
C ALA A 60 40.77 -15.10 23.85
N GLU A 61 41.97 -15.20 23.26
CA GLU A 61 43.14 -15.84 23.89
C GLU A 61 43.62 -15.06 25.13
N SER A 62 43.56 -13.72 25.10
CA SER A 62 43.92 -12.88 26.27
C SER A 62 42.97 -13.06 27.45
N HIS A 63 41.66 -13.23 27.17
CA HIS A 63 40.65 -13.47 28.20
C HIS A 63 40.71 -14.89 28.76
N GLN A 64 41.01 -15.89 27.93
CA GLN A 64 41.25 -17.27 28.37
C GLN A 64 42.50 -17.38 29.25
N LEU A 65 43.64 -16.80 28.85
CA LEU A 65 44.85 -16.74 29.68
C LEU A 65 44.62 -16.03 31.02
N GLY A 66 43.83 -14.95 31.03
CA GLY A 66 43.45 -14.25 32.26
C GLY A 66 42.49 -15.04 33.17
N SER A 67 41.68 -15.94 32.61
CA SER A 67 40.85 -16.86 33.40
C SER A 67 41.66 -18.02 33.96
N ILE A 68 42.59 -18.58 33.18
CA ILE A 68 43.49 -19.66 33.60
C ILE A 68 44.41 -19.18 34.73
N PHE A 69 45.00 -17.99 34.63
CA PHE A 69 45.81 -17.42 35.72
C PHE A 69 45.02 -17.16 37.02
N ARG A 70 43.73 -16.80 36.91
CA ARG A 70 42.86 -16.61 38.08
C ARG A 70 42.44 -17.94 38.71
N GLU A 71 42.18 -18.95 37.90
CA GLU A 71 41.85 -20.30 38.35
C GLU A 71 43.06 -20.99 39.00
N GLU A 72 44.25 -20.81 38.43
CA GLU A 72 45.51 -21.34 38.96
C GLU A 72 45.92 -20.67 40.28
N ARG A 73 45.65 -19.37 40.42
CA ARG A 73 45.84 -18.65 41.70
C ARG A 73 44.90 -19.15 42.80
N ARG A 74 43.64 -19.45 42.45
CA ARG A 74 42.67 -20.07 43.38
C ARG A 74 43.03 -21.51 43.73
N ARG A 75 43.63 -22.27 42.80
CA ARG A 75 44.15 -23.62 43.07
C ARG A 75 45.36 -23.59 44.01
N ARG A 76 46.26 -22.62 43.86
CA ARG A 76 47.38 -22.38 44.79
C ARG A 76 46.92 -21.92 46.18
N GLU A 77 45.81 -21.18 46.27
CA GLU A 77 45.19 -20.79 47.55
C GLU A 77 44.41 -21.94 48.23
N LYS A 78 43.95 -22.95 47.47
CA LYS A 78 43.21 -24.11 48.01
C LYS A 78 44.08 -25.32 48.33
N ASN A 79 45.23 -25.50 47.66
CA ASN A 79 46.24 -26.48 48.02
C ASN A 79 47.24 -25.86 48.99
N GLU A 80 46.86 -25.72 50.26
CA GLU A 80 47.84 -25.73 51.34
C GLU A 80 48.57 -27.09 51.28
N SER A 81 49.77 -27.10 50.71
CA SER A 81 50.71 -28.19 50.96
C SER A 81 51.10 -28.16 52.45
N PRO A 82 51.33 -29.32 53.09
CA PRO A 82 51.55 -29.40 54.53
C PRO A 82 52.72 -28.48 54.93
N LYS A 83 52.50 -27.66 55.96
CA LYS A 83 53.61 -27.01 56.68
C LYS A 83 54.58 -28.11 57.12
N LEU A 84 55.73 -28.20 56.46
CA LEU A 84 56.87 -28.96 56.98
C LEU A 84 57.19 -28.40 58.37
N PRO A 85 57.38 -29.26 59.40
CA PRO A 85 57.76 -28.80 60.72
C PRO A 85 59.11 -28.07 60.63
N PRO A 86 59.35 -27.05 61.48
CA PRO A 86 60.62 -26.36 61.49
C PRO A 86 61.74 -27.36 61.76
N LEU A 87 62.74 -27.39 60.88
CA LEU A 87 63.95 -28.17 61.08
C LEU A 87 64.56 -27.80 62.45
N PRO A 88 64.95 -28.79 63.28
CA PRO A 88 65.66 -28.49 64.51
C PRO A 88 66.98 -27.76 64.18
N PRO A 89 67.45 -26.85 65.05
CA PRO A 89 68.74 -26.20 64.84
C PRO A 89 69.83 -27.27 64.70
N PRO A 90 70.84 -27.07 63.84
CA PRO A 90 71.92 -28.02 63.70
C PRO A 90 72.58 -28.25 65.07
N PRO A 91 72.96 -29.49 65.42
CA PRO A 91 73.72 -29.73 66.64
C PRO A 91 75.00 -28.89 66.60
N PRO A 92 75.45 -28.35 67.75
CA PRO A 92 76.74 -27.67 67.80
C PRO A 92 77.82 -28.63 67.27
N PRO A 93 78.82 -28.14 66.52
CA PRO A 93 79.91 -28.99 66.07
C PRO A 93 80.52 -29.67 67.30
N SER A 94 80.43 -31.00 67.35
CA SER A 94 81.25 -31.80 68.23
C SER A 94 82.67 -31.70 67.70
N ASP A 95 83.44 -30.78 68.27
CA ASP A 95 84.87 -30.66 68.00
C ASP A 95 85.53 -32.03 68.27
N PRO A 96 86.39 -32.53 67.36
CA PRO A 96 87.22 -33.70 67.67
C PRO A 96 88.07 -33.40 68.91
N PRO A 97 88.48 -34.44 69.69
CA PRO A 97 89.26 -34.23 70.89
C PRO A 97 90.53 -33.46 70.53
N VAL A 98 90.64 -32.24 71.05
CA VAL A 98 91.85 -31.44 70.96
C VAL A 98 92.84 -32.11 71.91
N ASP A 99 93.61 -33.05 71.38
CA ASP A 99 94.81 -33.54 72.05
C ASP A 99 95.71 -32.34 72.36
N ALA A 100 95.85 -32.06 73.66
CA ALA A 100 96.84 -31.21 74.31
C ALA A 100 97.62 -30.24 73.39
N ALA A 101 96.95 -29.16 72.95
CA ALA A 101 97.66 -28.04 72.36
C ALA A 101 98.38 -27.27 73.47
N ILE A 102 99.71 -27.45 73.54
CA ILE A 102 100.62 -26.60 74.28
C ILE A 102 100.30 -25.13 73.91
N PRO A 103 100.19 -24.18 74.87
CA PRO A 103 99.95 -22.78 74.54
C PRO A 103 101.13 -22.27 73.71
N PHE A 104 100.93 -22.15 72.40
CA PHE A 104 101.94 -21.60 71.50
C PHE A 104 101.84 -20.08 71.57
N ASP A 105 102.72 -19.47 72.39
CA ASP A 105 102.74 -18.03 72.60
C ASP A 105 103.44 -17.32 71.43
N VAL A 106 102.62 -16.73 70.55
CA VAL A 106 103.04 -16.07 69.30
C VAL A 106 104.02 -14.92 69.54
N SER A 107 104.08 -14.40 70.76
CA SER A 107 104.94 -13.28 71.16
C SER A 107 106.43 -13.63 71.29
N THR A 108 106.80 -14.92 71.22
CA THR A 108 108.20 -15.40 71.32
C THR A 108 108.85 -15.73 69.96
N LEU A 109 108.13 -15.56 68.85
CA LEU A 109 108.60 -15.88 67.50
C LEU A 109 109.27 -14.67 66.83
N ASN A 110 110.35 -14.93 66.09
CA ASN A 110 110.98 -13.91 65.26
C ASN A 110 110.00 -13.41 64.17
N GLU A 111 110.06 -12.12 63.82
CA GLU A 111 109.20 -11.47 62.82
C GLU A 111 109.06 -12.25 61.48
N PRO A 112 110.13 -12.84 60.88
CA PRO A 112 109.99 -13.65 59.67
C PRO A 112 109.19 -14.94 59.86
N THR A 113 109.28 -15.59 61.03
CA THR A 113 108.51 -16.80 61.35
C THR A 113 107.03 -16.52 61.54
N LYS A 114 106.66 -15.34 62.06
CA LYS A 114 105.27 -14.90 62.15
C LYS A 114 104.65 -14.65 60.78
N LYS A 115 105.37 -13.95 59.89
CA LYS A 115 104.93 -13.75 58.50
C LYS A 115 104.77 -15.07 57.74
N TRP A 116 105.69 -16.01 57.92
CA TRP A 116 105.58 -17.35 57.33
C TRP A 116 104.34 -18.10 57.84
N LEU A 117 104.05 -18.02 59.14
CA LEU A 117 102.88 -18.66 59.73
C LEU A 117 101.56 -18.02 59.25
N GLU A 118 101.50 -16.69 59.20
CA GLU A 118 100.35 -15.95 58.65
C GLU A 118 100.14 -16.30 57.17
N GLU A 119 101.20 -16.35 56.37
CA GLU A 119 101.14 -16.76 54.96
C GLU A 119 100.61 -18.19 54.81
N LYS A 120 101.07 -19.13 55.66
CA LYS A 120 100.58 -20.52 55.66
C LYS A 120 99.14 -20.67 56.12
N ILE A 121 98.71 -19.87 57.11
CA ILE A 121 97.31 -19.84 57.54
C ILE A 121 96.43 -19.29 56.42
N VAL A 122 96.84 -18.19 55.77
CA VAL A 122 96.10 -17.62 54.63
C VAL A 122 96.04 -18.63 53.48
N GLU A 123 97.13 -19.30 53.15
CA GLU A 123 97.17 -20.36 52.11
C GLU A 123 96.20 -21.51 52.45
N GLN A 124 96.18 -22.02 53.68
CA GLN A 124 95.25 -23.08 54.07
C GLN A 124 93.80 -22.61 54.08
N VAL A 125 93.50 -21.43 54.63
CA VAL A 125 92.13 -20.90 54.71
C VAL A 125 91.59 -20.63 53.31
N THR A 126 92.37 -20.02 52.43
CA THR A 126 91.97 -19.77 51.03
C THR A 126 91.78 -21.08 50.27
N ALA A 127 92.65 -22.07 50.44
CA ALA A 127 92.47 -23.40 49.86
C ALA A 127 91.16 -24.06 50.35
N ARG A 128 90.84 -23.94 51.64
CA ARG A 128 89.60 -24.50 52.20
C ARG A 128 88.35 -23.76 51.73
N VAL A 129 88.41 -22.43 51.63
CA VAL A 129 87.33 -21.61 51.07
C VAL A 129 87.07 -21.98 49.61
N HIS A 130 88.12 -22.09 48.79
CA HIS A 130 87.97 -22.54 47.40
C HIS A 130 87.39 -23.95 47.27
N GLN A 131 87.77 -24.89 48.15
CA GLN A 131 87.15 -26.22 48.19
C GLN A 131 85.65 -26.15 48.53
N LEU A 132 85.27 -25.33 49.51
CA LEU A 132 83.87 -25.15 49.90
C LEU A 132 83.06 -24.46 48.79
N GLU A 133 83.61 -23.42 48.17
CA GLU A 133 83.01 -22.74 47.03
C GLU A 133 82.81 -23.69 45.85
N ALA A 134 83.80 -24.53 45.53
CA ALA A 134 83.70 -25.55 44.49
C ALA A 134 82.59 -26.57 44.79
N MET A 135 82.51 -27.10 46.02
CA MET A 135 81.44 -28.01 46.42
C MET A 135 80.07 -27.35 46.39
N MET A 136 79.95 -26.08 46.80
CA MET A 136 78.68 -25.33 46.71
C MET A 136 78.28 -25.08 45.26
N ALA A 137 79.23 -24.72 44.39
CA ALA A 137 78.99 -24.53 42.97
C ALA A 137 78.55 -25.83 42.30
N GLU A 138 79.21 -26.96 42.60
CA GLU A 138 78.84 -28.27 42.09
C GLU A 138 77.42 -28.65 42.52
N LYS A 139 77.09 -28.54 43.82
CA LYS A 139 75.73 -28.80 44.32
C LYS A 139 74.70 -27.88 43.69
N ALA A 140 75.01 -26.59 43.52
CA ALA A 140 74.12 -25.64 42.87
C ALA A 140 73.88 -25.99 41.39
N THR A 141 74.92 -26.43 40.66
CA THR A 141 74.77 -26.87 39.26
C THR A 141 74.01 -28.19 39.14
N SER A 142 74.27 -29.15 40.02
CA SER A 142 73.54 -30.42 40.09
C SER A 142 72.05 -30.18 40.37
N ALA A 143 71.71 -29.36 41.37
CA ALA A 143 70.32 -28.99 41.67
C ALA A 143 69.65 -28.23 40.51
N ARG A 144 70.36 -27.32 39.82
CA ARG A 144 69.83 -26.66 38.62
C ARG A 144 69.53 -27.66 37.50
N ASN A 145 70.43 -28.60 37.23
CA ASN A 145 70.26 -29.60 36.18
C ASN A 145 69.09 -30.55 36.50
N GLU A 146 68.92 -30.94 37.77
CA GLU A 146 67.77 -31.74 38.20
C GLU A 146 66.45 -30.98 38.03
N MET A 147 66.39 -29.72 38.46
CA MET A 147 65.21 -28.87 38.24
C MET A 147 64.91 -28.69 36.75
N GLU A 148 65.92 -28.44 35.93
CA GLU A 148 65.74 -28.30 34.48
C GLU A 148 65.20 -29.59 33.85
N LYS A 149 65.71 -30.76 34.28
CA LYS A 149 65.21 -32.06 33.84
C LYS A 149 63.75 -32.27 34.24
N MET A 150 63.38 -31.94 35.48
CA MET A 150 61.99 -32.03 35.95
C MET A 150 61.06 -31.09 35.19
N LEU A 151 61.48 -29.84 34.96
CA LEU A 151 60.71 -28.86 34.19
C LEU A 151 60.51 -29.29 32.73
N ARG A 152 61.56 -29.81 32.07
CA ARG A 152 61.46 -30.35 30.71
C ARG A 152 60.47 -31.51 30.63
N ALA A 153 60.55 -32.45 31.57
CA ALA A 153 59.63 -33.57 31.64
C ALA A 153 58.18 -33.13 31.88
N GLN A 154 57.97 -32.11 32.72
CA GLN A 154 56.64 -31.54 32.96
C GLN A 154 56.09 -30.87 31.70
N ILE A 155 56.89 -30.05 31.00
CA ILE A 155 56.48 -29.39 29.76
C ILE A 155 56.13 -30.42 28.68
N GLU A 156 56.93 -31.48 28.53
CA GLU A 156 56.66 -32.55 27.56
C GLU A 156 55.36 -33.29 27.89
N ALA A 157 55.08 -33.55 29.18
CA ALA A 157 53.84 -34.19 29.62
C ALA A 157 52.61 -33.30 29.35
N GLU A 158 52.69 -32.01 29.70
CA GLU A 158 51.60 -31.05 29.44
C GLU A 158 51.35 -30.89 27.94
N MET A 159 52.41 -30.75 27.13
CA MET A 159 52.30 -30.68 25.67
C MET A 159 51.67 -31.95 25.08
N ALA A 160 52.00 -33.13 25.60
CA ALA A 160 51.41 -34.38 25.13
C ALA A 160 49.90 -34.44 25.41
N VAL A 161 49.45 -33.96 26.57
CA VAL A 161 48.03 -33.85 26.93
C VAL A 161 47.31 -32.89 25.98
N GLU A 162 47.83 -31.67 25.82
CA GLU A 162 47.26 -30.65 24.92
C GLU A 162 47.17 -31.14 23.47
N LEU A 163 48.20 -31.82 22.97
CA LEU A 163 48.18 -32.42 21.63
C LEU A 163 47.10 -33.51 21.51
N SER A 164 46.87 -34.30 22.55
CA SER A 164 45.82 -35.32 22.55
C SER A 164 44.42 -34.70 22.55
N GLU A 165 44.22 -33.59 23.25
CA GLU A 165 42.97 -32.84 23.28
C GLU A 165 42.72 -32.10 21.96
N CYS A 166 43.76 -31.54 21.34
CA CYS A 166 43.68 -30.94 20.02
C CYS A 166 43.25 -31.98 18.97
N LYS A 167 43.85 -33.18 18.99
CA LYS A 167 43.45 -34.29 18.10
C LYS A 167 41.99 -34.70 18.31
N LYS A 168 41.52 -34.79 19.55
CA LYS A 168 40.11 -35.07 19.85
C LYS A 168 39.18 -34.00 19.30
N ARG A 169 39.49 -32.71 19.50
CA ARG A 169 38.73 -31.58 18.94
C ARG A 169 38.69 -31.59 17.42
N ASP A 170 39.80 -31.95 16.76
CA ASP A 170 39.86 -32.09 15.31
C ASP A 170 39.01 -33.25 14.79
N GLU A 171 39.03 -34.40 15.48
CA GLU A 171 38.20 -35.55 15.14
C GLU A 171 36.71 -35.26 15.32
N GLU A 172 36.33 -34.59 16.41
CA GLU A 172 34.96 -34.12 16.64
C GLU A 172 34.51 -33.13 15.57
N SER A 173 35.38 -32.18 15.19
CA SER A 173 35.10 -31.22 14.12
C SER A 173 34.91 -31.93 12.78
N ARG A 174 35.76 -32.91 12.45
CA ARG A 174 35.61 -33.75 11.25
C ARG A 174 34.30 -34.55 11.26
N LYS A 175 33.90 -35.10 12.41
CA LYS A 175 32.61 -35.80 12.56
C LYS A 175 31.44 -34.85 12.34
N LYS A 176 31.46 -33.65 12.93
CA LYS A 176 30.44 -32.61 12.71
C LYS A 176 30.36 -32.19 11.24
N CYS A 177 31.50 -31.97 10.58
CA CYS A 177 31.51 -31.68 9.13
C CYS A 177 30.87 -32.79 8.32
N LYS A 178 31.20 -34.07 8.58
CA LYS A 178 30.58 -35.20 7.88
C LYS A 178 29.08 -35.32 8.14
N GLN A 179 28.64 -35.04 9.37
CA GLN A 179 27.21 -35.02 9.71
C GLN A 179 26.47 -33.93 8.94
N LEU A 180 27.04 -32.72 8.88
CA LEU A 180 26.47 -31.61 8.12
C LEU A 180 26.45 -31.87 6.62
N GLU A 181 27.50 -32.49 6.08
CA GLU A 181 27.56 -32.91 4.68
C GLU A 181 26.45 -33.92 4.35
N ALA A 182 26.28 -34.95 5.18
CA ALA A 182 25.22 -35.95 5.01
C ALA A 182 23.80 -35.38 5.23
N GLU A 183 23.64 -34.35 6.08
CA GLU A 183 22.38 -33.63 6.23
C GLU A 183 22.08 -32.77 5.00
N LEU A 184 23.11 -32.09 4.47
CA LEU A 184 23.00 -31.28 3.25
C LEU A 184 22.61 -32.15 2.06
N GLU A 185 23.26 -33.31 1.87
CA GLU A 185 22.93 -34.27 0.81
C GLU A 185 21.47 -34.74 0.91
N ARG A 186 20.97 -35.03 2.12
CA ARG A 186 19.56 -35.38 2.33
C ARG A 186 18.62 -34.26 1.93
N LYS A 187 18.92 -33.02 2.33
CA LYS A 187 18.11 -31.84 1.98
C LYS A 187 18.12 -31.54 0.48
N VAL A 188 19.25 -31.78 -0.19
CA VAL A 188 19.34 -31.65 -1.65
C VAL A 188 18.46 -32.70 -2.33
N LEU A 189 18.48 -33.95 -1.87
CA LEU A 189 17.66 -35.03 -2.42
C LEU A 189 16.16 -34.76 -2.22
N GLU A 190 15.74 -34.31 -1.03
CA GLU A 190 14.36 -33.89 -0.76
C GLU A 190 13.92 -32.71 -1.65
N ALA A 191 14.82 -31.75 -1.89
CA ALA A 191 14.56 -30.64 -2.81
C ALA A 191 14.42 -31.11 -4.28
N GLU A 192 15.18 -32.11 -4.70
CA GLU A 192 15.04 -32.71 -6.03
C GLU A 192 13.73 -33.50 -6.18
N GLU A 193 13.33 -34.27 -5.16
CA GLU A 193 12.06 -35.01 -5.15
C GLU A 193 10.86 -34.08 -5.17
N SER A 194 10.86 -33.03 -4.34
CA SER A 194 9.80 -32.03 -4.34
C SER A 194 9.70 -31.29 -5.68
N ARG A 195 10.84 -31.02 -6.33
CA ARG A 195 10.87 -30.45 -7.68
C ARG A 195 10.26 -31.41 -8.72
N LYS A 196 10.60 -32.70 -8.67
CA LYS A 196 10.01 -33.72 -9.57
C LYS A 196 8.50 -33.79 -9.39
N LYS A 197 8.02 -33.84 -8.13
CA LYS A 197 6.59 -33.83 -7.83
C LYS A 197 5.89 -32.59 -8.38
N PHE A 198 6.50 -31.42 -8.23
CA PHE A 198 5.96 -30.18 -8.81
C PHE A 198 5.91 -30.22 -10.35
N GLU A 199 6.93 -30.80 -10.99
CA GLU A 199 6.95 -30.98 -12.45
C GLU A 199 5.88 -31.96 -12.93
N GLU A 200 5.62 -33.04 -12.18
CA GLU A 200 4.55 -34.02 -12.41
C GLU A 200 3.16 -33.38 -12.25
N ASP A 201 2.92 -32.67 -11.14
CA ASP A 201 1.67 -31.95 -10.88
C ASP A 201 1.40 -30.91 -11.99
N ARG A 202 2.44 -30.21 -12.45
CA ARG A 202 2.33 -29.26 -13.57
C ARG A 202 1.92 -29.97 -14.86
N LEU A 203 2.47 -31.15 -15.12
CA LEU A 203 2.14 -31.92 -16.32
C LEU A 203 0.69 -32.42 -16.27
N LEU A 204 0.23 -32.87 -15.11
CA LEU A 204 -1.16 -33.26 -14.88
C LEU A 204 -2.13 -32.08 -15.06
N MET A 205 -1.78 -30.90 -14.55
CA MET A 205 -2.57 -29.68 -14.77
C MET A 205 -2.64 -29.28 -16.26
N LEU A 206 -1.56 -29.47 -17.02
CA LEU A 206 -1.56 -29.23 -18.46
C LEU A 206 -2.42 -30.25 -19.21
N GLU A 207 -2.41 -31.51 -18.80
CA GLU A 207 -3.26 -32.55 -19.36
C GLU A 207 -4.74 -32.26 -19.10
N GLN A 208 -5.10 -31.92 -17.86
CA GLN A 208 -6.45 -31.50 -17.48
C GLN A 208 -6.91 -30.28 -18.29
N LYS A 209 -6.04 -29.27 -18.43
CA LYS A 209 -6.33 -28.11 -19.28
C LYS A 209 -6.61 -28.53 -20.73
N GLY A 210 -5.82 -29.45 -21.28
CA GLY A 210 -6.04 -29.98 -22.62
C GLY A 210 -7.34 -30.78 -22.76
N GLN A 211 -7.79 -31.47 -21.72
CA GLN A 211 -9.11 -32.11 -21.68
C GLN A 211 -10.23 -31.06 -21.70
N LEU A 212 -10.17 -30.06 -20.82
CA LEU A 212 -11.16 -28.98 -20.77
C LEU A 212 -11.26 -28.19 -22.08
N GLU A 213 -10.14 -27.98 -22.77
CA GLU A 213 -10.14 -27.33 -24.08
C GLU A 213 -10.82 -28.18 -25.16
N ARG A 214 -10.68 -29.51 -25.12
CA ARG A 214 -11.40 -30.45 -25.99
C ARG A 214 -12.90 -30.45 -25.68
N ASP A 215 -13.28 -30.57 -24.42
CA ASP A 215 -14.68 -30.55 -23.98
C ASP A 215 -15.37 -29.24 -24.39
N ARG A 216 -14.66 -28.12 -24.25
CA ARG A 216 -15.16 -26.81 -24.68
C ARG A 216 -15.36 -26.74 -26.20
N ALA A 217 -14.46 -27.35 -26.98
CA ALA A 217 -14.59 -27.41 -28.43
C ALA A 217 -15.79 -28.30 -28.85
N ASP A 218 -16.01 -29.42 -28.17
CA ASP A 218 -17.12 -30.32 -28.45
C ASP A 218 -18.47 -29.72 -28.04
N LEU A 219 -18.55 -29.03 -26.88
CA LEU A 219 -19.71 -28.23 -26.51
C LEU A 219 -20.02 -27.13 -27.54
N ALA A 220 -19.00 -26.48 -28.08
CA ALA A 220 -19.18 -25.48 -29.13
C ALA A 220 -19.73 -26.11 -30.43
N ARG A 221 -19.28 -27.32 -30.79
CA ARG A 221 -19.81 -28.09 -31.93
C ARG A 221 -21.27 -28.48 -31.70
N GLN A 222 -21.60 -29.07 -30.56
CA GLN A 222 -22.98 -29.42 -30.19
C GLN A 222 -23.90 -28.21 -30.22
N LYS A 223 -23.46 -27.07 -29.69
CA LYS A 223 -24.23 -25.82 -29.76
C LYS A 223 -24.46 -25.37 -31.20
N SER A 224 -23.45 -25.49 -32.07
CA SER A 224 -23.60 -25.15 -33.49
C SER A 224 -24.54 -26.10 -34.24
N GLU A 225 -24.56 -27.38 -33.87
CA GLU A 225 -25.47 -28.38 -34.43
C GLU A 225 -26.90 -28.15 -33.95
N LEU A 226 -27.10 -27.89 -32.67
CA LEU A 226 -28.39 -27.49 -32.12
C LEU A 226 -28.92 -26.22 -32.80
N GLN A 227 -28.07 -25.21 -32.99
CA GLN A 227 -28.46 -24.01 -33.75
C GLN A 227 -28.85 -24.31 -35.20
N LYS A 228 -28.13 -25.21 -35.88
CA LYS A 228 -28.50 -25.65 -37.23
C LYS A 228 -29.82 -26.41 -37.24
N ASN A 229 -30.04 -27.29 -36.27
CA ASN A 229 -31.27 -28.06 -36.11
C ASN A 229 -32.46 -27.16 -35.77
N GLU A 230 -32.28 -26.16 -34.90
CA GLU A 230 -33.27 -25.12 -34.62
C GLU A 230 -33.57 -24.29 -35.87
N GLN A 231 -32.54 -23.86 -36.61
CA GLN A 231 -32.71 -23.12 -37.85
C GLN A 231 -33.45 -23.94 -38.92
N GLN A 232 -33.14 -25.23 -39.05
CA GLN A 232 -33.84 -26.15 -39.94
C GLN A 232 -35.29 -26.40 -39.48
N ALA A 233 -35.53 -26.54 -38.17
CA ALA A 233 -36.87 -26.68 -37.60
C ALA A 233 -37.73 -25.42 -37.79
N ILE A 234 -37.12 -24.24 -37.71
CA ILE A 234 -37.77 -22.96 -38.01
C ILE A 234 -38.07 -22.84 -39.52
N LEU A 235 -37.15 -23.23 -40.40
CA LEU A 235 -37.38 -23.25 -41.85
C LEU A 235 -38.53 -24.20 -42.22
N ASN A 236 -38.60 -25.37 -41.59
CA ASN A 236 -39.64 -26.36 -41.85
C ASN A 236 -41.00 -26.01 -41.21
N LYS A 237 -41.04 -25.15 -40.18
CA LYS A 237 -42.29 -24.70 -39.51
C LYS A 237 -42.79 -23.33 -39.93
N SER A 238 -42.05 -22.53 -40.70
CA SER A 238 -42.46 -21.15 -41.02
C SER A 238 -42.24 -20.78 -42.48
N GLY A 239 -43.32 -20.84 -43.26
CA GLY A 239 -43.47 -20.13 -44.54
C GLY A 239 -43.64 -18.61 -44.38
N ASN A 240 -43.28 -18.01 -43.23
CA ASN A 240 -43.32 -16.57 -43.03
C ASN A 240 -42.21 -16.15 -42.04
N ALA A 241 -41.19 -15.49 -42.57
CA ALA A 241 -40.04 -15.00 -41.80
C ALA A 241 -40.47 -13.90 -40.81
N ARG A 242 -40.18 -14.08 -39.53
CA ARG A 242 -40.33 -13.05 -38.49
C ARG A 242 -39.00 -12.31 -38.30
N ALA A 243 -39.06 -10.98 -38.27
CA ALA A 243 -37.88 -10.09 -38.24
C ALA A 243 -37.03 -10.26 -36.95
N PRO A 244 -35.69 -10.08 -37.03
CA PRO A 244 -34.79 -10.30 -35.90
C PRO A 244 -34.89 -9.19 -34.84
N ILE A 245 -35.05 -9.60 -33.58
CA ILE A 245 -35.06 -8.72 -32.42
C ILE A 245 -33.63 -8.23 -32.16
N LYS A 246 -33.41 -6.92 -32.32
CA LYS A 246 -32.15 -6.25 -32.01
C LYS A 246 -32.04 -6.02 -30.50
N PHE A 247 -31.22 -6.82 -29.81
CA PHE A 247 -30.81 -6.52 -28.44
C PHE A 247 -29.85 -5.32 -28.43
N LYS A 248 -30.33 -4.17 -27.93
CA LYS A 248 -29.48 -3.02 -27.60
C LYS A 248 -28.93 -3.25 -26.19
N PHE A 249 -27.64 -3.53 -26.07
CA PHE A 249 -26.92 -3.40 -24.80
C PHE A 249 -26.86 -1.92 -24.41
N GLY A 250 -27.92 -1.45 -23.76
CA GLY A 250 -27.92 -0.16 -23.08
C GLY A 250 -26.95 -0.21 -21.91
N LYS A 251 -25.97 0.70 -21.91
CA LYS A 251 -25.15 1.17 -20.78
C LYS A 251 -25.39 0.35 -19.50
N MET A 252 -24.66 -0.75 -19.30
CA MET A 252 -24.46 -1.26 -17.95
C MET A 252 -23.85 -0.11 -17.16
N ARG A 253 -24.63 0.45 -16.24
CA ARG A 253 -24.24 1.64 -15.48
C ARG A 253 -22.96 1.31 -14.74
N VAL A 254 -21.98 2.21 -14.88
CA VAL A 254 -20.67 2.21 -14.21
C VAL A 254 -20.77 1.86 -12.72
N THR A 255 -21.93 2.11 -12.10
CA THR A 255 -22.31 1.73 -10.74
C THR A 255 -22.21 0.24 -10.43
N PHE A 256 -22.50 -0.68 -11.37
CA PHE A 256 -22.44 -2.13 -11.10
C PHE A 256 -20.99 -2.64 -11.09
N LEU A 257 -20.15 -2.10 -11.98
CA LEU A 257 -18.70 -2.33 -11.99
C LEU A 257 -18.02 -1.66 -10.79
N GLN A 258 -18.48 -0.48 -10.36
CA GLN A 258 -18.01 0.19 -9.14
C GLN A 258 -18.40 -0.56 -7.87
N LEU A 259 -19.62 -1.11 -7.79
CA LEU A 259 -20.06 -1.93 -6.66
C LEU A 259 -19.33 -3.26 -6.60
N LEU A 260 -19.06 -3.89 -7.74
CA LEU A 260 -18.26 -5.11 -7.83
C LEU A 260 -16.79 -4.85 -7.45
N LEU A 261 -16.23 -3.71 -7.88
CA LEU A 261 -14.89 -3.26 -7.45
C LEU A 261 -14.86 -2.98 -5.94
N LEU A 262 -15.87 -2.31 -5.39
CA LEU A 262 -16.00 -2.07 -3.94
C LEU A 262 -16.11 -3.39 -3.16
N SER A 263 -16.91 -4.35 -3.63
CA SER A 263 -17.07 -5.65 -2.96
C SER A 263 -15.81 -6.51 -2.97
N VAL A 264 -14.91 -6.28 -3.93
CA VAL A 264 -13.60 -6.93 -3.99
C VAL A 264 -12.57 -6.16 -3.15
N LEU A 265 -12.65 -4.83 -3.07
CA LEU A 265 -11.77 -3.97 -2.26
C LEU A 265 -12.02 -4.11 -0.74
N ILE A 266 -13.26 -4.34 -0.31
CA ILE A 266 -13.62 -4.47 1.12
C ILE A 266 -12.89 -5.66 1.81
N PRO A 267 -12.84 -6.89 1.26
CA PRO A 267 -12.10 -7.99 1.88
C PRO A 267 -10.58 -7.84 1.79
N LEU A 268 -10.04 -7.08 0.82
CA LEU A 268 -8.61 -6.73 0.76
C LEU A 268 -8.19 -5.76 1.89
N ALA A 269 -9.12 -4.91 2.36
CA ALA A 269 -8.89 -4.03 3.50
C ALA A 269 -8.89 -4.76 4.86
N ASN A 270 -9.36 -6.02 4.91
CA ASN A 270 -9.37 -6.86 6.11
C ASN A 270 -8.11 -7.73 6.26
N CYS A 271 -7.15 -7.64 5.33
CA CYS A 271 -5.78 -8.07 5.60
C CYS A 271 -5.07 -6.96 6.39
N GLN A 272 -5.56 -6.72 7.62
CA GLN A 272 -5.02 -5.69 8.50
C GLN A 272 -3.73 -6.21 9.13
N TRP A 273 -2.60 -5.83 8.54
CA TRP A 273 -1.36 -5.73 9.30
C TRP A 273 -1.60 -4.71 10.41
N THR A 274 -1.49 -5.13 11.67
CA THR A 274 -1.76 -4.23 12.79
C THR A 274 -0.64 -3.20 12.90
N THR A 275 -0.98 -1.96 13.27
CA THR A 275 0.01 -0.89 13.45
C THR A 275 1.09 -1.26 14.47
N GLU A 276 0.74 -2.11 15.43
CA GLU A 276 1.61 -2.63 16.48
C GLU A 276 2.69 -3.58 15.93
N ASP A 277 2.34 -4.46 15.00
CA ASP A 277 3.32 -5.36 14.34
C ASP A 277 4.40 -4.57 13.61
N LEU A 278 3.98 -3.50 12.94
CA LEU A 278 4.85 -2.64 12.17
C LEU A 278 5.74 -1.79 13.05
N ALA A 279 5.20 -1.28 14.16
CA ALA A 279 5.97 -0.61 15.19
C ALA A 279 7.01 -1.55 15.82
N LEU A 280 6.64 -2.82 16.06
CA LEU A 280 7.56 -3.85 16.54
C LEU A 280 8.73 -4.05 15.57
N TYR A 281 8.46 -4.26 14.28
CA TYR A 281 9.54 -4.45 13.29
C TYR A 281 10.45 -3.23 13.14
N ASP A 282 9.87 -2.02 13.25
CA ASP A 282 10.64 -0.77 13.19
C ASP A 282 11.51 -0.60 14.45
N LEU A 283 10.98 -0.92 15.63
CA LEU A 283 11.70 -0.88 16.90
C LEU A 283 12.87 -1.89 16.93
N VAL A 284 12.66 -3.12 16.44
CA VAL A 284 13.72 -4.14 16.34
C VAL A 284 14.85 -3.68 15.42
N GLU A 285 14.52 -3.06 14.29
CA GLU A 285 15.51 -2.51 13.34
C GLU A 285 16.27 -1.31 13.91
N GLU A 286 15.62 -0.48 14.72
CA GLU A 286 16.23 0.69 15.36
C GLU A 286 17.17 0.32 16.51
N VAL A 287 16.76 -0.59 17.39
CA VAL A 287 17.55 -0.99 18.57
C VAL A 287 18.71 -1.89 18.16
N GLY A 288 18.50 -2.81 17.20
CA GLY A 288 19.54 -3.71 16.68
C GLY A 288 20.13 -4.69 17.71
N VAL A 289 19.64 -4.71 18.94
CA VAL A 289 20.06 -5.57 20.05
C VAL A 289 18.85 -6.32 20.60
N ASN A 290 19.08 -7.50 21.18
CA ASN A 290 18.05 -8.31 21.79
C ASN A 290 17.40 -7.57 22.98
N PHE A 291 16.06 -7.50 23.00
CA PHE A 291 15.27 -6.78 24.00
C PHE A 291 15.45 -7.36 25.40
N TYR A 292 15.62 -8.68 25.51
CA TYR A 292 15.87 -9.36 26.78
C TYR A 292 17.24 -8.99 27.35
N GLU A 293 18.27 -8.96 26.49
CA GLU A 293 19.63 -8.54 26.86
C GLU A 293 19.67 -7.06 27.23
N TRP A 294 18.94 -6.22 26.52
CA TRP A 294 18.86 -4.79 26.80
C TRP A 294 18.18 -4.49 28.14
N PHE A 295 17.16 -5.28 28.52
CA PHE A 295 16.51 -5.19 29.83
C PHE A 295 17.27 -5.94 30.95
N ASP A 296 18.34 -6.66 30.61
CA ASP A 296 19.09 -7.54 31.53
C ASP A 296 18.18 -8.57 32.22
N ILE A 297 17.33 -9.23 31.43
CA ILE A 297 16.35 -10.23 31.89
C ILE A 297 16.40 -11.49 31.03
N SER A 298 15.95 -12.62 31.58
CA SER A 298 15.81 -13.88 30.84
C SER A 298 14.64 -13.85 29.86
N ARG A 299 14.71 -14.65 28.78
CA ARG A 299 13.61 -14.87 27.83
C ARG A 299 12.36 -15.47 28.50
N ASP A 300 12.49 -16.13 29.64
CA ASP A 300 11.38 -16.67 30.44
C ASP A 300 10.89 -15.70 31.55
N ALA A 301 11.35 -14.45 31.53
CA ALA A 301 11.04 -13.50 32.58
C ALA A 301 9.53 -13.22 32.71
N THR A 302 9.06 -13.14 33.95
CA THR A 302 7.66 -12.82 34.27
C THR A 302 7.34 -11.34 34.03
N SER A 303 6.07 -10.99 33.80
CA SER A 303 5.64 -9.58 33.61
C SER A 303 6.09 -8.65 34.74
N ASN A 304 6.21 -9.16 35.97
CA ASN A 304 6.70 -8.40 37.12
C ASN A 304 8.19 -8.05 37.02
N GLN A 305 9.01 -8.98 36.51
CA GLN A 305 10.44 -8.74 36.26
C GLN A 305 10.64 -7.71 35.15
N VAL A 306 9.86 -7.81 34.06
CA VAL A 306 9.85 -6.82 32.96
C VAL A 306 9.48 -5.43 33.49
N LYS A 307 8.43 -5.32 34.32
CA LYS A 307 8.03 -4.05 34.96
C LYS A 307 9.13 -3.49 35.86
N LYS A 308 9.87 -4.33 36.59
CA LYS A 308 10.96 -3.90 37.47
C LYS A 308 12.14 -3.36 36.66
N ALA A 309 12.54 -4.05 35.60
CA ALA A 309 13.60 -3.62 34.68
C ALA A 309 13.21 -2.32 33.97
N TYR A 310 11.96 -2.20 33.49
CA TYR A 310 11.43 -0.96 32.90
C TYR A 310 11.58 0.24 33.84
N ARG A 311 11.16 0.11 35.11
CA ARG A 311 11.27 1.20 36.10
C ARG A 311 12.72 1.63 36.33
N LYS A 312 13.66 0.67 36.37
CA LYS A 312 15.09 0.94 36.53
C LYS A 312 15.65 1.75 35.36
N LEU A 313 15.41 1.29 34.12
CA LEU A 313 15.92 1.93 32.91
C LEU A 313 15.25 3.28 32.62
N THR A 314 13.95 3.41 32.91
CA THR A 314 13.22 4.68 32.76
C THR A 314 13.80 5.76 33.66
N LEU A 315 14.19 5.41 34.90
CA LEU A 315 14.81 6.34 35.85
C LEU A 315 16.23 6.76 35.43
N GLU A 316 16.95 5.89 34.72
CA GLU A 316 18.31 6.12 34.23
C GLU A 316 18.34 6.98 32.97
N TRP A 317 17.40 6.75 32.04
CA TRP A 317 17.30 7.45 30.76
C TRP A 317 16.28 8.59 30.74
N HIS A 318 15.71 8.97 31.90
CA HIS A 318 14.73 10.06 31.95
C HIS A 318 15.35 11.39 31.47
N PRO A 319 14.73 12.13 30.53
CA PRO A 319 15.33 13.33 29.93
C PRO A 319 15.58 14.47 30.94
N ASP A 320 14.83 14.49 32.04
CA ASP A 320 15.02 15.45 33.14
C ASP A 320 16.24 15.13 34.03
N ARG A 321 16.62 13.85 34.13
CA ARG A 321 17.74 13.39 34.99
C ARG A 321 19.02 13.14 34.21
N ASN A 322 18.89 12.82 32.93
CA ASN A 322 20.00 12.49 32.05
C ASN A 322 20.00 13.46 30.86
N SER A 323 20.94 14.40 30.87
CA SER A 323 21.06 15.47 29.87
C SER A 323 21.83 15.05 28.61
N ALA A 324 22.11 13.75 28.43
CA ALA A 324 22.74 13.28 27.19
C ALA A 324 21.81 13.50 25.99
N PRO A 325 22.34 13.86 24.81
CA PRO A 325 21.52 14.07 23.60
C PRO A 325 20.72 12.82 23.20
N ASP A 326 21.25 11.63 23.50
CA ASP A 326 20.62 10.34 23.19
C ASP A 326 19.60 9.90 24.26
N ALA A 327 19.48 10.61 25.38
CA ALA A 327 18.64 10.18 26.49
C ALA A 327 17.16 10.12 26.07
N THR A 328 16.70 11.11 25.28
CA THR A 328 15.33 11.13 24.75
C THR A 328 15.05 9.96 23.81
N GLU A 329 15.99 9.60 22.95
CA GLU A 329 15.84 8.47 22.02
C GLU A 329 15.83 7.14 22.77
N LYS A 330 16.78 6.94 23.69
CA LYS A 330 16.84 5.73 24.53
C LYS A 330 15.61 5.60 25.40
N PHE A 331 15.10 6.68 25.98
CA PHE A 331 13.85 6.68 26.74
C PHE A 331 12.67 6.20 25.88
N ARG A 332 12.55 6.69 24.65
CA ARG A 332 11.54 6.23 23.68
C ARG A 332 11.68 4.74 23.40
N GLN A 333 12.91 4.24 23.23
CA GLN A 333 13.20 2.83 23.04
C GLN A 333 12.85 2.00 24.28
N VAL A 334 13.14 2.48 25.50
CA VAL A 334 12.76 1.81 26.78
C VAL A 334 11.24 1.60 26.80
N ALA A 335 10.48 2.65 26.49
CA ALA A 335 9.01 2.60 26.47
C ALA A 335 8.49 1.61 25.41
N GLY A 336 9.02 1.68 24.18
CA GLY A 336 8.63 0.77 23.09
C GLY A 336 8.94 -0.69 23.40
N ILE A 337 10.12 -1.00 23.93
CA ILE A 337 10.49 -2.38 24.28
C ILE A 337 9.60 -2.89 25.42
N TYR A 338 9.29 -2.04 26.40
CA TYR A 338 8.38 -2.42 27.48
C TYR A 338 6.97 -2.76 26.95
N GLU A 339 6.43 -2.01 26.00
CA GLU A 339 5.13 -2.31 25.38
C GLU A 339 5.15 -3.68 24.68
N VAL A 340 6.21 -3.99 23.94
CA VAL A 340 6.40 -5.29 23.28
C VAL A 340 6.45 -6.44 24.29
N LEU A 341 7.29 -6.31 25.33
CA LEU A 341 7.49 -7.38 26.31
C LEU A 341 6.34 -7.53 27.33
N LYS A 342 5.50 -6.50 27.48
CA LYS A 342 4.34 -6.49 28.39
C LYS A 342 3.20 -7.37 27.87
N THR A 343 2.91 -7.30 26.57
CA THR A 343 1.79 -8.01 25.95
C THR A 343 2.23 -9.38 25.44
N ALA A 344 1.53 -10.44 25.83
CA ALA A 344 1.90 -11.82 25.46
C ALA A 344 1.96 -12.01 23.93
N GLU A 345 1.01 -11.45 23.19
CA GLU A 345 0.94 -11.55 21.73
C GLU A 345 2.14 -10.87 21.02
N LEU A 346 2.52 -9.66 21.45
CA LEU A 346 3.66 -8.95 20.87
C LEU A 346 4.99 -9.61 21.24
N ARG A 347 5.08 -10.17 22.45
CA ARG A 347 6.23 -10.95 22.89
C ARG A 347 6.42 -12.21 22.04
N GLU A 348 5.34 -12.94 21.76
CA GLU A 348 5.39 -14.11 20.87
C GLU A 348 5.84 -13.72 19.46
N LYS A 349 5.33 -12.61 18.92
CA LYS A 349 5.77 -12.09 17.61
C LYS A 349 7.24 -11.68 17.62
N TYR A 350 7.71 -11.07 18.71
CA TYR A 350 9.12 -10.73 18.88
C TYR A 350 10.01 -11.99 18.96
N ASP A 351 9.57 -12.99 19.71
CA ASP A 351 10.22 -14.30 19.81
C ASP A 351 10.30 -14.98 18.42
N ASN A 352 9.26 -14.86 17.61
CA ASN A 352 9.27 -15.33 16.22
C ASN A 352 10.30 -14.57 15.36
N ILE A 353 10.47 -13.26 15.55
CA ILE A 353 11.48 -12.44 14.86
C ILE A 353 12.90 -12.87 15.27
N LEU A 354 13.13 -13.24 16.53
CA LEU A 354 14.43 -13.74 16.98
C LEU A 354 14.81 -15.06 16.28
N GLU A 355 13.85 -15.92 16.02
CA GLU A 355 14.07 -17.23 15.38
C GLU A 355 14.14 -17.15 13.85
N ASN A 356 13.20 -16.42 13.23
CA ASN A 356 13.03 -16.37 11.76
C ASN A 356 13.66 -15.12 11.12
N GLY A 357 14.09 -14.16 11.93
CA GLY A 357 14.58 -12.86 11.46
C GLY A 357 13.48 -11.89 11.05
N LEU A 358 13.89 -10.70 10.62
CA LEU A 358 12.97 -9.69 10.07
C LEU A 358 12.38 -10.13 8.72
N PRO A 359 11.16 -9.66 8.36
CA PRO A 359 10.52 -9.96 7.09
C PRO A 359 11.43 -9.68 5.88
N SER A 360 11.64 -10.70 5.05
CA SER A 360 12.50 -10.57 3.86
C SER A 360 11.87 -9.70 2.77
N TRP A 361 12.70 -9.17 1.85
CA TRP A 361 12.25 -8.36 0.70
C TRP A 361 11.26 -9.07 -0.24
N ARG A 362 11.12 -10.40 -0.13
CA ARG A 362 10.15 -11.20 -0.91
C ARG A 362 8.74 -11.14 -0.33
N GLN A 363 8.59 -10.74 0.93
CA GLN A 363 7.29 -10.66 1.58
C GLN A 363 6.65 -9.28 1.31
N PRO A 364 5.31 -9.21 1.06
CA PRO A 364 4.62 -7.95 0.82
C PRO A 364 4.80 -6.92 1.96
N LEU A 365 4.95 -7.41 3.19
CA LEU A 365 5.14 -6.61 4.39
C LEU A 365 6.37 -5.69 4.32
N TYR A 366 7.45 -6.14 3.68
CA TYR A 366 8.67 -5.34 3.48
C TYR A 366 8.37 -4.04 2.72
N TYR A 367 7.64 -4.15 1.60
CA TYR A 367 7.27 -3.01 0.78
C TYR A 367 6.27 -2.10 1.49
N TYR A 368 5.32 -2.67 2.22
CA TYR A 368 4.36 -1.89 3.00
C TYR A 368 5.05 -1.05 4.09
N ARG A 369 6.00 -1.64 4.82
CA ARG A 369 6.84 -0.94 5.82
C ARG A 369 7.66 0.18 5.18
N ARG A 370 8.27 -0.09 4.03
CA ARG A 370 9.04 0.92 3.29
C ARG A 370 8.16 2.06 2.81
N MET A 371 7.03 1.76 2.16
CA MET A 371 6.08 2.75 1.63
C MET A 371 5.49 3.66 2.71
N ARG A 372 5.31 3.20 3.94
CA ARG A 372 4.85 4.06 5.05
C ARG A 372 5.90 5.12 5.45
N LYS A 373 7.18 4.77 5.37
CA LYS A 373 8.30 5.66 5.67
C LYS A 373 8.62 6.62 4.51
N LEU A 374 8.14 6.32 3.29
CA LEU A 374 8.28 7.22 2.15
C LEU A 374 7.43 8.47 2.38
N ALA A 375 8.00 9.63 2.10
CA ALA A 375 7.21 10.85 2.13
C ALA A 375 6.11 10.81 1.07
N TRP A 376 5.03 11.57 1.30
CA TRP A 376 3.91 11.68 0.38
C TRP A 376 4.34 12.02 -1.06
N TYR A 377 5.37 12.86 -1.24
CA TYR A 377 5.91 13.19 -2.56
C TYR A 377 6.64 12.01 -3.22
N GLU A 378 7.39 11.19 -2.47
CA GLU A 378 8.07 10.01 -3.01
C GLU A 378 7.05 8.96 -3.46
N SER A 379 5.99 8.78 -2.67
CA SER A 379 4.87 7.91 -3.02
C SER A 379 4.16 8.38 -4.29
N ILE A 380 3.93 9.69 -4.44
CA ILE A 380 3.36 10.28 -5.66
C ILE A 380 4.28 10.05 -6.86
N LEU A 381 5.59 10.21 -6.70
CA LEU A 381 6.57 9.97 -7.78
C LEU A 381 6.57 8.51 -8.23
N VAL A 382 6.56 7.55 -7.31
CA VAL A 382 6.50 6.11 -7.63
C VAL A 382 5.18 5.77 -8.33
N LEU A 383 4.06 6.31 -7.84
CA LEU A 383 2.75 6.09 -8.47
C LEU A 383 2.67 6.71 -9.87
N LEU A 384 3.22 7.91 -10.06
CA LEU A 384 3.35 8.53 -11.37
C LEU A 384 4.21 7.67 -12.29
N PHE A 385 5.35 7.16 -11.82
CA PHE A 385 6.22 6.29 -12.60
C PHE A 385 5.50 5.01 -13.04
N ILE A 386 4.86 4.29 -12.12
CA ILE A 386 4.07 3.08 -12.44
C ILE A 386 2.93 3.43 -13.42
N GLY A 387 2.23 4.54 -13.16
CA GLY A 387 1.19 5.06 -14.03
C GLY A 387 1.70 5.40 -15.43
N THR A 388 2.92 5.93 -15.58
CA THR A 388 3.52 6.20 -16.90
C THR A 388 3.79 4.92 -17.68
N ILE A 389 4.28 3.89 -17.01
CA ILE A 389 4.55 2.58 -17.63
C ILE A 389 3.23 1.95 -18.07
N ALA A 390 2.23 1.93 -17.18
CA ALA A 390 0.91 1.41 -17.49
C ALA A 390 0.26 2.18 -18.67
N HIS A 391 0.31 3.51 -18.65
CA HIS A 391 -0.19 4.34 -19.73
C HIS A 391 0.53 4.06 -21.05
N TYR A 392 1.86 3.94 -21.02
CA TYR A 392 2.65 3.60 -22.20
C TYR A 392 2.29 2.22 -22.78
N LEU A 393 2.09 1.22 -21.92
CA LEU A 393 1.62 -0.10 -22.34
C LEU A 393 0.22 -0.04 -22.94
N MET A 394 -0.68 0.77 -22.39
CA MET A 394 -2.03 0.99 -22.94
C MET A 394 -1.98 1.63 -24.33
N MET A 395 -1.10 2.62 -24.54
CA MET A 395 -0.88 3.23 -25.85
C MET A 395 -0.39 2.21 -26.89
N TRP A 396 0.55 1.34 -26.49
CA TRP A 396 0.98 0.22 -27.34
C TRP A 396 -0.14 -0.80 -27.60
N ALA A 397 -0.95 -1.13 -26.59
CA ALA A 397 -2.08 -2.03 -26.73
C ALA A 397 -3.10 -1.49 -27.75
N ALA A 398 -3.40 -0.18 -27.70
CA ALA A 398 -4.26 0.49 -28.66
C ALA A 398 -3.68 0.41 -30.09
N TYR A 399 -2.38 0.65 -30.27
CA TYR A 399 -1.70 0.46 -31.55
C TYR A 399 -1.82 -0.98 -32.07
N PHE A 400 -1.61 -1.97 -31.22
CA PHE A 400 -1.74 -3.38 -31.59
C PHE A 400 -3.17 -3.76 -31.98
N GLU A 401 -4.17 -3.30 -31.23
CA GLU A 401 -5.58 -3.52 -31.54
C GLU A 401 -5.94 -2.98 -32.93
N LYS A 402 -5.58 -1.72 -33.22
CA LYS A 402 -5.80 -1.11 -34.53
C LYS A 402 -5.07 -1.84 -35.64
N THR A 403 -3.85 -2.32 -35.37
CA THR A 403 -3.08 -3.14 -36.32
C THR A 403 -3.77 -4.47 -36.65
N LEU A 404 -4.39 -5.13 -35.66
CA LEU A 404 -5.11 -6.38 -35.86
C LEU A 404 -6.42 -6.18 -36.63
N VAL A 405 -7.19 -5.15 -36.25
CA VAL A 405 -8.42 -4.74 -36.97
C VAL A 405 -8.09 -4.38 -38.42
N TYR A 406 -6.98 -3.67 -38.65
CA TYR A 406 -6.45 -3.38 -39.99
C TYR A 406 -6.20 -4.65 -40.80
N LYS A 407 -5.42 -5.61 -40.26
CA LYS A 407 -5.13 -6.89 -40.93
C LYS A 407 -6.40 -7.67 -41.27
N GLN A 408 -7.44 -7.58 -40.44
CA GLN A 408 -8.73 -8.23 -40.69
C GLN A 408 -9.51 -7.53 -41.81
N ASN A 409 -9.51 -6.19 -41.84
CA ASN A 409 -10.21 -5.40 -42.85
C ASN A 409 -9.55 -5.51 -44.23
N VAL A 410 -8.22 -5.53 -44.33
CA VAL A 410 -7.49 -5.76 -45.59
C VAL A 410 -7.80 -7.13 -46.20
N LYS A 411 -7.92 -8.17 -45.38
CA LYS A 411 -8.32 -9.51 -45.85
C LYS A 411 -9.75 -9.52 -46.42
N LYS A 412 -10.65 -8.69 -45.88
CA LYS A 412 -12.03 -8.55 -46.36
C LYS A 412 -12.11 -7.71 -47.64
N THR A 413 -11.40 -6.57 -47.72
CA THR A 413 -11.40 -5.71 -48.90
C THR A 413 -10.70 -6.35 -50.11
N ARG A 414 -9.61 -7.11 -49.89
CA ARG A 414 -8.97 -7.92 -50.95
C ARG A 414 -9.89 -8.97 -51.59
N LYS A 415 -10.93 -9.42 -50.89
CA LYS A 415 -11.90 -10.38 -51.44
C LYS A 415 -13.03 -9.71 -52.25
N GLY A 416 -13.14 -8.37 -52.27
CA GLY A 416 -14.33 -7.68 -52.77
C GLY A 416 -14.14 -6.52 -53.77
N LYS A 417 -12.93 -5.99 -54.01
CA LYS A 417 -12.74 -4.80 -54.89
C LYS A 417 -11.46 -4.83 -55.75
N LYS A 418 -11.53 -4.20 -56.93
CA LYS A 418 -10.47 -3.92 -57.93
C LYS A 418 -9.63 -2.66 -57.60
N GLU A 419 -9.49 -2.28 -56.33
CA GLU A 419 -8.64 -1.15 -55.94
C GLU A 419 -7.19 -1.62 -55.74
N ASP A 420 -6.23 -0.75 -56.10
CA ASP A 420 -4.82 -1.12 -56.18
C ASP A 420 -4.26 -1.43 -54.76
N PRO A 421 -3.76 -2.65 -54.49
CA PRO A 421 -3.40 -3.07 -53.13
C PRO A 421 -2.33 -2.21 -52.44
N ALA A 422 -1.55 -1.46 -53.22
CA ALA A 422 -0.50 -0.57 -52.73
C ALA A 422 -1.04 0.75 -52.16
N GLU A 423 -2.14 1.26 -52.71
CA GLU A 423 -2.72 2.55 -52.31
C GLU A 423 -3.51 2.42 -51.00
N ILE A 424 -4.21 1.30 -50.84
CA ILE A 424 -4.86 0.89 -49.58
C ILE A 424 -3.81 0.72 -48.47
N ASP A 425 -2.68 0.06 -48.74
CA ASP A 425 -1.60 -0.11 -47.75
C ASP A 425 -0.94 1.23 -47.35
N LYS A 426 -0.90 2.21 -48.27
CA LYS A 426 -0.35 3.56 -48.02
C LYS A 426 -1.28 4.42 -47.15
N GLN A 427 -2.56 4.51 -47.50
CA GLN A 427 -3.55 5.22 -46.66
C GLN A 427 -3.63 4.59 -45.27
N MET A 428 -3.55 3.26 -45.19
CA MET A 428 -3.69 2.56 -43.92
C MET A 428 -2.42 2.60 -43.07
N LYS A 429 -1.22 2.71 -43.66
CA LYS A 429 0.01 3.06 -42.92
C LYS A 429 -0.07 4.46 -42.32
N GLY A 430 -0.58 5.45 -43.07
CA GLY A 430 -0.79 6.80 -42.55
C GLY A 430 -1.75 6.84 -41.35
N ALA A 431 -2.82 6.05 -41.38
CA ALA A 431 -3.73 5.92 -40.24
C ALA A 431 -3.11 5.19 -39.02
N LEU A 432 -2.11 4.33 -39.23
CA LEU A 432 -1.41 3.62 -38.14
C LEU A 432 -0.32 4.47 -37.49
N GLU A 433 0.29 5.39 -38.25
CA GLU A 433 1.32 6.33 -37.77
C GLU A 433 0.79 7.30 -36.71
N GLU A 434 -0.52 7.58 -36.70
CA GLU A 434 -1.19 8.41 -35.70
C GLU A 434 -1.16 7.77 -34.29
N PHE A 435 -1.28 6.44 -34.22
CA PHE A 435 -1.37 5.69 -32.96
C PHE A 435 -0.01 5.26 -32.38
N ILE A 436 1.10 5.68 -33.00
CA ILE A 436 2.44 5.40 -32.47
C ILE A 436 2.61 6.21 -31.17
N PRO A 437 2.99 5.58 -30.05
CA PRO A 437 3.15 6.27 -28.78
C PRO A 437 4.23 7.34 -28.89
N LYS A 438 3.83 8.60 -28.73
CA LYS A 438 4.72 9.77 -28.73
C LYS A 438 5.07 10.15 -27.30
N TYR A 439 6.32 10.55 -27.08
CA TYR A 439 6.79 10.98 -25.76
C TYR A 439 6.02 12.20 -25.22
N SER A 440 5.50 13.07 -26.11
CA SER A 440 4.70 14.25 -25.74
C SER A 440 3.35 13.92 -25.09
N GLU A 441 2.87 12.69 -25.29
CA GLU A 441 1.61 12.16 -24.77
C GLU A 441 1.84 11.26 -23.55
N LEU A 442 3.03 11.29 -22.94
CA LEU A 442 3.27 10.60 -21.68
C LEU A 442 2.51 11.30 -20.54
N LEU A 443 2.05 10.48 -19.59
CA LEU A 443 1.22 10.91 -18.47
C LEU A 443 1.77 12.15 -17.72
N PRO A 444 3.08 12.25 -17.38
CA PRO A 444 3.60 13.41 -16.65
C PRO A 444 3.54 14.71 -17.47
N ILE A 445 3.71 14.61 -18.79
CA ILE A 445 3.69 15.77 -19.69
C ILE A 445 2.25 16.24 -19.89
N ILE A 446 1.31 15.30 -20.04
CA ILE A 446 -0.12 15.62 -20.10
C ILE A 446 -0.56 16.29 -18.80
N LEU A 447 -0.15 15.77 -17.64
CA LEU A 447 -0.45 16.37 -16.34
C LEU A 447 0.16 17.76 -16.22
N ALA A 448 1.42 17.97 -16.63
CA ALA A 448 2.05 19.30 -16.61
C ALA A 448 1.36 20.31 -17.54
N LYS A 449 0.95 19.91 -18.75
CA LYS A 449 0.16 20.77 -19.64
C LYS A 449 -1.21 21.08 -19.03
N GLY A 450 -1.84 20.07 -18.43
CA GLY A 450 -3.12 20.19 -17.74
C GLY A 450 -3.06 21.15 -16.56
N THR A 451 -2.01 21.10 -15.73
CA THR A 451 -1.84 22.02 -14.60
C THR A 451 -1.61 23.45 -15.05
N VAL A 452 -0.79 23.69 -16.07
CA VAL A 452 -0.60 25.04 -16.64
C VAL A 452 -1.92 25.59 -17.18
N ASN A 453 -2.69 24.76 -17.88
CA ASN A 453 -3.99 25.18 -18.40
C ASN A 453 -5.01 25.43 -17.27
N LEU A 454 -4.99 24.59 -16.22
CA LEU A 454 -5.82 24.79 -15.03
C LEU A 454 -5.47 26.10 -14.33
N CYS A 455 -4.19 26.40 -14.11
CA CYS A 455 -3.74 27.66 -13.51
C CYS A 455 -4.14 28.86 -14.37
N LYS A 456 -4.00 28.76 -15.70
CA LYS A 456 -4.43 29.82 -16.62
C LYS A 456 -5.93 30.06 -16.54
N ASN A 457 -6.73 29.00 -16.53
CA ASN A 457 -8.18 29.11 -16.42
C ASN A 457 -8.57 29.66 -15.04
N LEU A 458 -7.96 29.18 -13.96
CA LEU A 458 -8.22 29.69 -12.61
C LEU A 458 -7.90 31.18 -12.49
N PHE A 459 -6.80 31.63 -13.10
CA PHE A 459 -6.41 33.03 -13.13
C PHE A 459 -7.38 33.88 -13.96
N LEU A 460 -7.81 33.40 -15.12
CA LEU A 460 -8.82 34.08 -15.94
C LEU A 460 -10.15 34.20 -15.19
N THR A 461 -10.63 33.11 -14.58
CA THR A 461 -11.87 33.14 -13.80
C THR A 461 -11.76 34.04 -12.57
N ALA A 462 -10.59 34.08 -11.91
CA ALA A 462 -10.35 34.99 -10.78
C ALA A 462 -10.32 36.45 -11.24
N LYS A 463 -9.68 36.74 -12.38
CA LYS A 463 -9.68 38.08 -12.99
C LYS A 463 -11.09 38.52 -13.35
N ASP A 464 -11.88 37.63 -13.97
CA ASP A 464 -13.28 37.90 -14.33
C ASP A 464 -14.17 38.09 -13.09
N ALA A 465 -13.87 37.40 -11.98
CA ALA A 465 -14.58 37.59 -10.72
C ALA A 465 -14.22 38.93 -10.05
N MET A 466 -12.94 39.33 -10.10
CA MET A 466 -12.48 40.62 -9.55
C MET A 466 -13.05 41.80 -10.34
N THR A 467 -13.04 41.76 -11.67
CA THR A 467 -13.66 42.82 -12.50
C THR A 467 -15.17 42.86 -12.34
N LYS A 468 -15.82 41.71 -12.14
CA LYS A 468 -17.25 41.66 -11.86
C LYS A 468 -17.59 42.30 -10.51
N GLN A 469 -16.72 42.17 -9.51
CA GLN A 469 -16.90 42.81 -8.21
C GLN A 469 -16.72 44.33 -8.29
N GLU A 470 -15.72 44.81 -9.05
CA GLU A 470 -15.52 46.24 -9.33
C GLU A 470 -16.74 46.84 -10.06
N SER A 471 -17.30 46.13 -11.06
CA SER A 471 -18.53 46.58 -11.75
C SER A 471 -19.80 46.56 -10.88
N ILE A 472 -19.81 45.80 -9.77
CA ILE A 472 -20.95 45.79 -8.81
C ILE A 472 -20.84 46.97 -7.85
N GLU A 473 -19.63 47.44 -7.54
CA GLU A 473 -19.41 48.63 -6.71
C GLU A 473 -19.65 49.94 -7.48
N ASP A 474 -19.51 49.93 -8.82
CA ASP A 474 -19.80 51.08 -9.70
C ASP A 474 -21.27 51.20 -10.14
N GLU A 475 -22.15 50.25 -9.77
CA GLU A 475 -23.60 50.35 -10.06
C GLU A 475 -24.24 51.42 -9.15
N PRO A 476 -24.86 52.48 -9.72
CA PRO A 476 -25.36 53.61 -8.95
C PRO A 476 -26.47 53.19 -7.99
N THR A 477 -26.43 53.74 -6.77
CA THR A 477 -27.35 53.38 -5.69
C THR A 477 -28.80 53.68 -6.12
N GLU A 478 -29.78 52.91 -5.63
CA GLU A 478 -31.19 53.05 -6.03
C GLU A 478 -31.74 54.49 -5.83
N GLU A 479 -31.21 55.21 -4.84
CA GLU A 479 -31.50 56.62 -4.58
C GLU A 479 -30.89 57.57 -5.64
N GLU A 480 -29.66 57.33 -6.09
CA GLU A 480 -29.01 58.10 -7.16
C GLU A 480 -29.70 57.87 -8.52
N LEU A 481 -30.09 56.63 -8.80
CA LEU A 481 -30.87 56.28 -9.99
C LEU A 481 -32.26 56.95 -9.95
N ALA A 482 -32.87 57.05 -8.77
CA ALA A 482 -34.13 57.77 -8.57
C ALA A 482 -33.96 59.30 -8.74
N GLN A 483 -32.80 59.87 -8.38
CA GLN A 483 -32.48 61.28 -8.61
C GLN A 483 -32.25 61.59 -10.10
N LEU A 484 -31.53 60.73 -10.82
CA LEU A 484 -31.35 60.83 -12.27
C LEU A 484 -32.70 60.75 -13.01
N ARG A 485 -33.56 59.79 -12.65
CA ARG A 485 -34.91 59.69 -13.20
C ARG A 485 -35.77 60.93 -12.89
N ARG A 486 -35.56 61.58 -11.74
CA ARG A 486 -36.22 62.86 -11.41
C ARG A 486 -35.67 64.02 -12.23
N GLN A 487 -34.37 64.06 -12.50
CA GLN A 487 -33.77 65.05 -13.40
C GLN A 487 -34.23 64.89 -14.85
N GLU A 488 -34.28 63.66 -15.37
CA GLU A 488 -34.83 63.36 -16.70
C GLU A 488 -36.30 63.76 -16.81
N LYS A 489 -37.12 63.44 -15.80
CA LYS A 489 -38.53 63.87 -15.76
C LYS A 489 -38.68 65.39 -15.71
N ARG A 490 -37.76 66.11 -15.08
CA ARG A 490 -37.73 67.58 -15.07
C ARG A 490 -37.31 68.15 -16.44
N ALA A 491 -36.34 67.53 -17.11
CA ALA A 491 -35.93 67.92 -18.46
C ALA A 491 -37.03 67.66 -19.51
N ALA A 492 -37.78 66.56 -19.36
CA ALA A 492 -38.90 66.21 -20.24
C ALA A 492 -40.17 67.07 -20.03
N ALA A 493 -40.26 67.82 -18.92
CA ALA A 493 -41.42 68.66 -18.60
C ALA A 493 -41.38 70.06 -19.26
N ALA A 494 -40.34 70.39 -20.02
CA ALA A 494 -40.30 71.62 -20.81
C ALA A 494 -41.04 71.42 -22.16
N PRO A 495 -42.11 72.17 -22.47
CA PRO A 495 -42.82 72.00 -23.73
C PRO A 495 -41.98 72.54 -24.91
N GLN A 496 -41.48 71.65 -25.76
CA GLN A 496 -41.02 72.02 -27.11
C GLN A 496 -42.25 72.19 -28.02
N GLN A 497 -42.37 73.33 -28.70
CA GLN A 497 -43.47 73.58 -29.64
C GLN A 497 -43.33 72.74 -30.91
N PRO A 498 -44.44 72.24 -31.50
CA PRO A 498 -44.39 71.39 -32.68
C PRO A 498 -44.18 72.22 -33.96
N GLU A 499 -43.21 71.82 -34.76
CA GLU A 499 -42.98 72.33 -36.11
C GLU A 499 -43.86 71.55 -37.11
N PHE A 500 -44.76 72.23 -37.81
CA PHE A 500 -45.63 71.61 -38.82
C PHE A 500 -44.89 71.51 -40.17
N LYS A 501 -44.84 70.30 -40.74
CA LYS A 501 -44.56 70.08 -42.17
C LYS A 501 -45.65 69.21 -42.79
N PHE A 502 -46.25 69.74 -43.86
CA PHE A 502 -47.21 69.06 -44.72
C PHE A 502 -46.52 68.70 -46.03
N GLU A 503 -46.76 67.50 -46.57
CA GLU A 503 -46.76 67.24 -48.02
C GLU A 503 -47.81 66.17 -48.38
N VAL A 504 -48.28 66.26 -49.63
CA VAL A 504 -49.60 65.86 -50.10
C VAL A 504 -49.53 64.75 -51.17
N ALA A 505 -50.45 63.78 -51.03
CA ALA A 505 -51.12 62.91 -52.02
C ALA A 505 -50.34 61.88 -52.87
N GLN A 506 -50.89 60.66 -53.00
CA GLN A 506 -51.80 60.24 -54.09
C GLN A 506 -52.14 58.73 -53.96
N GLY A 507 -53.30 58.34 -54.50
CA GLY A 507 -54.05 57.13 -54.15
C GLY A 507 -53.51 55.77 -54.64
N LEU A 508 -53.89 54.70 -53.95
CA LEU A 508 -54.82 53.66 -54.44
C LEU A 508 -55.08 52.60 -53.36
N LYS A 509 -56.28 52.03 -53.40
CA LYS A 509 -56.93 51.19 -52.40
C LYS A 509 -56.81 49.71 -52.81
N ALA A 510 -56.58 48.81 -51.86
CA ALA A 510 -57.00 47.41 -52.00
C ALA A 510 -57.83 47.04 -50.77
N VAL A 511 -59.09 46.65 -51.03
CA VAL A 511 -60.12 46.36 -50.05
C VAL A 511 -59.99 44.91 -49.55
N SER A 512 -59.92 44.79 -48.22
CA SER A 512 -60.59 43.82 -47.34
C SER A 512 -60.83 42.39 -47.84
N THR A 513 -60.25 41.44 -47.11
CA THR A 513 -61.07 40.49 -46.34
C THR A 513 -60.36 40.19 -45.01
N ASN A 514 -60.87 40.77 -43.93
CA ASN A 514 -60.88 40.29 -42.54
C ASN A 514 -61.04 41.52 -41.65
N ASP A 515 -62.25 41.69 -41.13
CA ASP A 515 -62.69 42.86 -40.40
C ASP A 515 -61.90 43.03 -39.09
N PRO A 516 -60.99 44.02 -38.98
CA PRO A 516 -60.09 44.18 -37.84
C PRO A 516 -60.80 44.75 -36.60
N GLU A 517 -62.05 45.19 -36.72
CA GLU A 517 -62.85 45.65 -35.58
C GLU A 517 -63.32 44.49 -34.70
N MET A 518 -63.62 43.34 -35.31
CA MET A 518 -64.04 42.16 -34.55
C MET A 518 -62.87 41.58 -33.75
N GLU A 519 -61.68 41.52 -34.33
CA GLU A 519 -60.45 41.07 -33.65
C GLU A 519 -60.05 42.02 -32.50
N LYS A 520 -60.18 43.34 -32.70
CA LYS A 520 -59.96 44.32 -31.63
C LYS A 520 -61.02 44.24 -30.53
N LYS A 521 -62.27 43.90 -30.84
CA LYS A 521 -63.33 43.74 -29.85
C LYS A 521 -63.09 42.51 -28.97
N TYR A 522 -62.75 41.37 -29.57
CA TYR A 522 -62.42 40.15 -28.83
C TYR A 522 -61.09 40.28 -28.05
N ALA A 523 -60.08 40.99 -28.58
CA ALA A 523 -58.85 41.27 -27.84
C ALA A 523 -59.09 42.19 -26.62
N LYS A 524 -59.95 43.22 -26.78
CA LYS A 524 -60.26 44.17 -25.71
C LYS A 524 -61.17 43.57 -24.64
N GLU A 525 -62.07 42.65 -24.99
CA GLU A 525 -62.89 41.90 -24.02
C GLU A 525 -62.04 40.89 -23.21
N CYS A 526 -61.02 40.27 -23.81
CA CYS A 526 -60.07 39.41 -23.07
C CYS A 526 -59.12 40.19 -22.15
N GLU A 527 -58.72 41.41 -22.53
CA GLU A 527 -57.84 42.28 -21.72
C GLU A 527 -58.56 42.87 -20.49
N VAL A 528 -59.87 43.12 -20.59
CA VAL A 528 -60.70 43.56 -19.45
C VAL A 528 -60.92 42.45 -18.41
N VAL A 529 -60.87 41.18 -18.82
CA VAL A 529 -61.00 40.02 -17.91
C VAL A 529 -59.67 39.73 -17.19
N SER A 530 -58.53 39.81 -17.89
CA SER A 530 -57.21 39.57 -17.28
C SER A 530 -56.81 40.66 -16.27
N GLN A 531 -57.27 41.89 -16.45
CA GLN A 531 -57.07 42.98 -15.50
C GLN A 531 -57.95 42.87 -14.24
N LYS A 532 -59.07 42.15 -14.27
CA LYS A 532 -59.98 41.98 -13.11
C LYS A 532 -59.50 40.96 -12.07
N LEU A 533 -58.55 40.09 -12.42
CA LEU A 533 -58.02 39.02 -11.55
C LEU A 533 -56.56 39.22 -11.14
N SER A 534 -55.89 40.25 -11.67
CA SER A 534 -54.54 40.62 -11.20
C SER A 534 -54.65 41.15 -9.77
N GLY A 535 -54.19 40.35 -8.80
CA GLY A 535 -54.29 40.61 -7.36
C GLY A 535 -55.21 39.66 -6.56
N SER A 536 -55.97 38.75 -7.19
CA SER A 536 -56.74 37.74 -6.43
C SER A 536 -55.87 36.56 -5.97
N SER A 537 -56.14 36.02 -4.79
CA SER A 537 -55.42 34.86 -4.23
C SER A 537 -55.47 33.65 -5.18
N TRP A 538 -54.34 32.96 -5.35
CA TRP A 538 -54.24 31.76 -6.19
C TRP A 538 -55.03 30.60 -5.59
N THR A 539 -55.90 29.99 -6.39
CA THR A 539 -56.63 28.78 -5.96
C THR A 539 -55.75 27.52 -6.11
N PRO A 540 -55.96 26.47 -5.30
CA PRO A 540 -55.19 25.22 -5.41
C PRO A 540 -55.24 24.60 -6.81
N ASP A 541 -56.38 24.71 -7.49
CA ASP A 541 -56.58 24.17 -8.84
C ASP A 541 -55.85 24.99 -9.92
N GLU A 542 -55.77 26.31 -9.77
CA GLU A 542 -54.94 27.18 -10.62
C GLU A 542 -53.44 26.84 -10.47
N LEU A 543 -53.00 26.53 -9.25
CA LEU A 543 -51.61 26.13 -8.97
C LEU A 543 -51.29 24.76 -9.59
N ALA A 544 -52.20 23.78 -9.48
CA ALA A 544 -52.04 22.48 -10.10
C ALA A 544 -51.99 22.58 -11.64
N GLN A 545 -52.85 23.42 -12.23
CA GLN A 545 -52.82 23.69 -13.68
C GLN A 545 -51.55 24.41 -14.11
N LEU A 546 -51.08 25.39 -13.32
CA LEU A 546 -49.83 26.09 -13.57
C LEU A 546 -48.65 25.12 -13.63
N VAL A 547 -48.53 24.22 -12.64
CA VAL A 547 -47.50 23.18 -12.61
C VAL A 547 -47.58 22.31 -13.87
N ARG A 548 -48.75 21.76 -14.20
CA ARG A 548 -48.93 20.86 -15.35
C ARG A 548 -48.57 21.53 -16.67
N LEU A 549 -49.02 22.77 -16.89
CA LEU A 549 -48.68 23.54 -18.09
C LEU A 549 -47.17 23.82 -18.16
N SER A 550 -46.54 24.05 -17.02
CA SER A 550 -45.13 24.39 -16.90
C SER A 550 -44.17 23.20 -17.18
N THR A 551 -44.61 21.97 -16.91
CA THR A 551 -43.79 20.75 -17.01
C THR A 551 -44.10 19.93 -18.25
N GLU A 552 -45.38 19.76 -18.60
CA GLU A 552 -45.81 18.86 -19.67
C GLU A 552 -46.00 19.58 -21.00
N LYS A 553 -46.64 20.77 -20.98
CA LYS A 553 -47.08 21.45 -22.20
C LYS A 553 -46.08 22.47 -22.74
N TYR A 554 -45.49 23.26 -21.85
CA TYR A 554 -44.53 24.31 -22.21
C TYR A 554 -43.26 24.17 -21.38
N PRO A 555 -42.32 23.28 -21.74
CA PRO A 555 -41.08 23.06 -20.99
C PRO A 555 -40.12 24.27 -21.07
N ALA A 556 -39.01 24.22 -20.32
CA ALA A 556 -38.03 25.31 -20.30
C ALA A 556 -37.37 25.47 -21.69
N GLY A 557 -37.50 26.66 -22.29
CA GLY A 557 -37.01 26.95 -23.65
C GLY A 557 -38.08 27.27 -24.69
N THR A 558 -39.37 27.13 -24.36
CA THR A 558 -40.47 27.52 -25.28
C THR A 558 -40.60 29.06 -25.37
N PRO A 559 -40.62 29.66 -26.58
CA PRO A 559 -40.82 31.11 -26.76
C PRO A 559 -42.19 31.57 -26.24
N ASN A 560 -42.24 32.73 -25.59
CA ASN A 560 -43.46 33.35 -25.03
C ASN A 560 -44.27 32.43 -24.11
N ARG A 561 -43.61 31.47 -23.45
CA ARG A 561 -44.24 30.49 -22.56
C ARG A 561 -45.10 31.15 -21.48
N TRP A 562 -44.64 32.22 -20.87
CA TRP A 562 -45.35 32.89 -19.77
C TRP A 562 -46.65 33.55 -20.24
N GLU A 563 -46.66 34.14 -21.44
CA GLU A 563 -47.88 34.69 -22.05
C GLU A 563 -48.86 33.57 -22.43
N GLN A 564 -48.36 32.46 -22.99
CA GLN A 564 -49.19 31.32 -23.35
C GLN A 564 -49.82 30.67 -22.11
N MET A 565 -49.08 30.55 -21.01
CA MET A 565 -49.59 30.03 -19.74
C MET A 565 -50.57 31.02 -19.09
N GLY A 566 -50.27 32.33 -19.12
CA GLY A 566 -51.16 33.38 -18.63
C GLY A 566 -52.50 33.40 -19.36
N ARG A 567 -52.51 33.22 -20.69
CA ARG A 567 -53.75 33.09 -21.48
C ARG A 567 -54.61 31.90 -21.05
N VAL A 568 -54.00 30.76 -20.70
CA VAL A 568 -54.75 29.57 -20.28
C VAL A 568 -55.27 29.70 -18.84
N LEU A 569 -54.50 30.35 -17.96
CA LEU A 569 -54.85 30.55 -16.56
C LEU A 569 -55.69 31.82 -16.33
N ASN A 570 -56.00 32.59 -17.38
CA ASN A 570 -56.64 33.90 -17.29
C ASN A 570 -55.94 34.88 -16.32
N ARG A 571 -54.61 34.85 -16.30
CA ARG A 571 -53.74 35.73 -15.49
C ARG A 571 -52.73 36.45 -16.37
N THR A 572 -52.19 37.57 -15.89
CA THR A 572 -51.11 38.27 -16.59
C THR A 572 -49.84 37.41 -16.58
N ALA A 573 -48.98 37.58 -17.59
CA ALA A 573 -47.73 36.84 -17.66
C ALA A 573 -46.82 37.11 -16.45
N GLU A 574 -46.89 38.33 -15.91
CA GLU A 574 -46.15 38.77 -14.72
C GLU A 574 -46.58 38.01 -13.45
N ASP A 575 -47.89 37.85 -13.22
CA ASP A 575 -48.42 37.09 -12.07
C ASP A 575 -48.00 35.61 -12.14
N VAL A 576 -48.01 35.03 -13.34
CA VAL A 576 -47.58 33.64 -13.58
C VAL A 576 -46.09 33.46 -13.31
N ILE A 577 -45.25 34.40 -13.73
CA ILE A 577 -43.80 34.38 -13.47
C ILE A 577 -43.53 34.46 -11.97
N ALA A 578 -44.20 35.39 -11.28
CA ALA A 578 -44.05 35.56 -9.84
C ALA A 578 -44.47 34.30 -9.06
N MET A 579 -45.60 33.68 -9.41
CA MET A 579 -46.08 32.48 -8.73
C MET A 579 -45.23 31.24 -9.06
N ALA A 580 -44.78 31.08 -10.31
CA ALA A 580 -43.85 30.00 -10.67
C ALA A 580 -42.51 30.11 -9.93
N GLY A 581 -42.02 31.35 -9.72
CA GLY A 581 -40.86 31.62 -8.87
C GLY A 581 -41.09 31.21 -7.40
N LYS A 582 -42.27 31.54 -6.84
CA LYS A 582 -42.66 31.13 -5.48
C LYS A 582 -42.77 29.62 -5.32
N ILE A 583 -43.38 28.90 -6.28
CA ILE A 583 -43.49 27.43 -6.26
C ILE A 583 -42.10 26.78 -6.25
N LYS A 584 -41.14 27.32 -7.01
CA LYS A 584 -39.76 26.83 -7.02
C LYS A 584 -39.05 26.97 -5.66
N GLN A 585 -39.49 27.90 -4.82
CA GLN A 585 -38.93 28.16 -3.49
C GLN A 585 -39.64 27.40 -2.36
N MET A 586 -40.80 26.78 -2.61
CA MET A 586 -41.53 26.01 -1.59
C MET A 586 -40.85 24.68 -1.25
N LYS A 587 -40.89 24.26 0.02
CA LYS A 587 -40.40 22.94 0.46
C LYS A 587 -41.28 21.83 -0.10
N GLN A 588 -40.69 20.68 -0.38
CA GLN A 588 -41.34 19.57 -1.06
C GLN A 588 -42.58 19.01 -0.31
N GLU A 589 -42.65 19.22 1.01
CA GLU A 589 -43.78 18.81 1.88
C GLU A 589 -45.02 19.72 1.76
N ASP A 590 -44.84 20.99 1.41
CA ASP A 590 -45.95 21.93 1.23
C ASP A 590 -46.57 21.77 -0.17
N TYR A 591 -45.74 21.41 -1.14
CA TYR A 591 -46.14 21.06 -2.50
C TYR A 591 -47.03 19.81 -2.55
N THR A 592 -46.73 18.79 -1.73
CA THR A 592 -47.54 17.57 -1.65
C THR A 592 -48.87 17.79 -0.95
N LYS A 593 -48.95 18.69 0.04
CA LYS A 593 -50.23 19.10 0.66
C LYS A 593 -51.16 19.81 -0.32
N LEU A 594 -50.62 20.69 -1.18
CA LEU A 594 -51.40 21.37 -2.22
C LEU A 594 -52.00 20.38 -3.22
N LEU A 595 -51.21 19.40 -3.68
CA LEU A 595 -51.68 18.37 -4.61
C LEU A 595 -52.77 17.46 -4.02
N MET A 596 -52.73 17.17 -2.70
CA MET A 596 -53.75 16.36 -2.02
C MET A 596 -55.09 17.09 -1.89
N THR A 597 -55.09 18.42 -1.82
CA THR A 597 -56.30 19.22 -1.66
C THR A 597 -57.14 19.27 -2.94
N THR A 598 -56.49 19.31 -4.10
CA THR A 598 -57.14 19.28 -5.43
C THR A 598 -57.72 17.90 -5.79
N ILE A 599 -57.18 16.81 -5.24
CA ILE A 599 -57.72 15.45 -5.45
C ILE A 599 -59.08 15.27 -4.74
N GLN A 600 -59.38 16.07 -3.71
CA GLN A 600 -60.60 15.94 -2.91
C GLN A 600 -61.85 16.60 -3.55
N GLN A 601 -61.72 17.38 -4.64
CA GLN A 601 -62.83 18.18 -5.19
C GLN A 601 -63.27 17.82 -6.62
N SER A 602 -62.64 16.84 -7.28
CA SER A 602 -63.11 16.34 -8.57
C SER A 602 -63.15 14.82 -8.59
N VAL A 603 -64.32 14.25 -8.27
CA VAL A 603 -65.02 13.19 -9.05
C VAL A 603 -66.24 12.68 -8.26
N PRO A 604 -67.40 12.48 -8.92
CA PRO A 604 -68.62 11.90 -8.35
C PRO A 604 -68.44 10.47 -7.82
N SER A 605 -69.24 10.17 -6.80
CA SER A 605 -69.58 8.86 -6.25
C SER A 605 -69.83 7.78 -7.30
N GLU A 606 -69.06 6.68 -7.24
CA GLU A 606 -69.51 5.28 -7.15
C GLU A 606 -68.33 4.35 -7.41
N GLU A 607 -67.76 3.76 -6.36
CA GLU A 607 -67.54 2.31 -6.17
C GLU A 607 -66.79 2.05 -4.86
N LYS A 608 -67.12 0.91 -4.23
CA LYS A 608 -66.97 0.62 -2.79
C LYS A 608 -65.52 0.48 -2.30
N SER A 609 -65.34 0.86 -1.03
CA SER A 609 -64.17 0.67 -0.17
C SER A 609 -63.72 -0.80 -0.05
N GLU A 610 -62.47 -1.09 -0.41
CA GLU A 610 -61.83 -2.42 -0.24
C GLU A 610 -60.57 -2.40 0.65
N ASP A 611 -60.42 -1.42 1.54
CA ASP A 611 -59.22 -1.29 2.39
C ASP A 611 -59.50 -1.20 3.91
N ASP A 612 -60.68 -1.64 4.36
CA ASP A 612 -60.94 -1.82 5.79
C ASP A 612 -60.51 -3.22 6.25
N TRP A 613 -59.68 -3.25 7.29
CA TRP A 613 -59.32 -4.45 8.03
C TRP A 613 -60.26 -4.59 9.21
N SER A 614 -61.08 -5.64 9.23
CA SER A 614 -61.91 -5.93 10.38
C SER A 614 -61.06 -6.38 11.58
N GLN A 615 -61.60 -6.21 12.78
CA GLN A 615 -60.88 -6.57 14.01
C GLN A 615 -60.66 -8.09 14.16
N THR A 616 -61.48 -8.90 13.51
CA THR A 616 -61.32 -10.36 13.42
C THR A 616 -60.18 -10.75 12.46
N GLU A 617 -60.10 -10.12 11.29
CA GLU A 617 -58.98 -10.30 10.34
C GLU A 617 -57.66 -9.84 10.93
N GLN A 618 -57.66 -8.73 11.69
CA GLN A 618 -56.47 -8.22 12.37
C GLN A 618 -55.96 -9.22 13.42
N LYS A 619 -56.86 -9.83 14.22
CA LYS A 619 -56.48 -10.87 15.19
C LYS A 619 -55.96 -12.14 14.50
N ALA A 620 -56.58 -12.56 13.40
CA ALA A 620 -56.11 -13.70 12.61
C ALA A 620 -54.71 -13.45 12.03
N PHE A 621 -54.45 -12.22 11.55
CA PHE A 621 -53.14 -11.82 11.06
C PHE A 621 -52.06 -11.81 12.14
N GLU A 622 -52.38 -11.34 13.35
CA GLU A 622 -51.45 -11.36 14.48
C GLU A 622 -51.11 -12.79 14.93
N LEU A 623 -52.11 -13.67 14.98
CA LEU A 623 -51.90 -15.10 15.26
C LEU A 623 -51.05 -15.77 14.18
N ALA A 624 -51.32 -15.48 12.90
CA ALA A 624 -50.53 -16.00 11.79
C ALA A 624 -49.08 -15.48 11.81
N LEU A 625 -48.84 -14.24 12.23
CA LEU A 625 -47.49 -13.69 12.39
C LEU A 625 -46.69 -14.36 13.52
N GLN A 626 -47.36 -14.83 14.58
CA GLN A 626 -46.74 -15.63 15.65
C GLN A 626 -46.46 -17.05 15.18
N LYS A 627 -47.39 -17.65 14.44
CA LYS A 627 -47.27 -19.00 13.88
C LYS A 627 -46.14 -19.11 12.84
N TYR A 628 -45.91 -18.06 12.04
CA TYR A 628 -44.87 -18.01 11.02
C TYR A 628 -43.83 -16.90 11.32
N PRO A 629 -42.73 -17.20 12.03
CA PRO A 629 -41.68 -16.22 12.35
C PRO A 629 -40.81 -15.83 11.14
N LYS A 630 -39.89 -14.89 11.34
CA LYS A 630 -38.94 -14.45 10.29
C LYS A 630 -38.01 -15.61 9.93
N GLY A 631 -38.01 -16.03 8.66
CA GLY A 631 -37.18 -17.13 8.15
C GLY A 631 -37.96 -18.30 7.54
N THR A 632 -39.29 -18.32 7.67
CA THR A 632 -40.13 -19.32 7.01
C THR A 632 -40.22 -19.05 5.49
N ASP A 633 -39.98 -20.07 4.67
CA ASP A 633 -40.15 -19.97 3.21
C ASP A 633 -41.61 -19.67 2.87
N GLU A 634 -41.88 -18.79 1.90
CA GLU A 634 -43.24 -18.40 1.47
C GLU A 634 -44.15 -17.87 2.60
N ARG A 635 -43.55 -17.32 3.66
CA ARG A 635 -44.23 -16.77 4.85
C ARG A 635 -45.50 -15.98 4.53
N TRP A 636 -45.43 -15.04 3.59
CA TRP A 636 -46.55 -14.15 3.26
C TRP A 636 -47.69 -14.83 2.50
N GLU A 637 -47.40 -15.94 1.82
CA GLU A 637 -48.40 -16.77 1.14
C GLU A 637 -49.22 -17.52 2.17
N ARG A 638 -48.55 -18.19 3.12
CA ARG A 638 -49.22 -18.95 4.20
C ARG A 638 -50.02 -18.05 5.14
N ILE A 639 -49.51 -16.85 5.44
CA ILE A 639 -50.27 -15.87 6.24
C ILE A 639 -51.52 -15.38 5.47
N SER A 640 -51.43 -15.22 4.15
CA SER A 640 -52.57 -14.83 3.32
C SER A 640 -53.61 -15.95 3.23
N GLU A 641 -53.18 -17.21 3.10
CA GLU A 641 -54.05 -18.39 3.13
C GLU A 641 -54.79 -18.54 4.46
N GLU A 642 -54.12 -18.29 5.58
CA GLU A 642 -54.71 -18.44 6.92
C GLU A 642 -55.73 -17.33 7.26
N ILE A 643 -55.60 -16.15 6.63
CA ILE A 643 -56.61 -15.09 6.71
C ILE A 643 -57.74 -15.34 5.72
N GLY A 644 -57.43 -15.90 4.54
CA GLY A 644 -58.38 -16.27 3.48
C GLY A 644 -59.00 -15.10 2.72
N THR A 645 -59.20 -13.94 3.36
CA THR A 645 -59.89 -12.78 2.79
C THR A 645 -58.95 -11.74 2.16
N LYS A 646 -57.67 -11.75 2.51
CA LYS A 646 -56.68 -10.75 2.06
C LYS A 646 -55.56 -11.40 1.26
N THR A 647 -55.12 -10.72 0.21
CA THR A 647 -54.03 -11.17 -0.66
C THR A 647 -52.65 -10.97 -0.02
N LYS A 648 -51.65 -11.74 -0.46
CA LYS A 648 -50.23 -11.60 -0.08
C LYS A 648 -49.73 -10.16 -0.09
N LYS A 649 -50.13 -9.36 -1.10
CA LYS A 649 -49.76 -7.95 -1.21
C LYS A 649 -50.40 -7.10 -0.10
N GLN A 650 -51.69 -7.29 0.18
CA GLN A 650 -52.41 -6.55 1.24
C GLN A 650 -51.85 -6.87 2.63
N VAL A 651 -51.56 -8.14 2.90
CA VAL A 651 -50.93 -8.61 4.15
C VAL A 651 -49.55 -7.96 4.36
N MET A 652 -48.73 -7.88 3.30
CA MET A 652 -47.42 -7.22 3.34
C MET A 652 -47.52 -5.71 3.58
N VAL A 653 -48.48 -5.03 2.95
CA VAL A 653 -48.73 -3.59 3.15
C VAL A 653 -49.14 -3.32 4.59
N ARG A 654 -50.06 -4.13 5.13
CA ARG A 654 -50.51 -4.02 6.53
C ARG A 654 -49.37 -4.23 7.54
N PHE A 655 -48.49 -5.21 7.29
CA PHE A 655 -47.30 -5.43 8.12
C PHE A 655 -46.39 -4.19 8.17
N LYS A 656 -46.15 -3.54 7.01
CA LYS A 656 -45.32 -2.33 6.94
C LYS A 656 -45.94 -1.17 7.73
N GLN A 657 -47.25 -0.95 7.59
CA GLN A 657 -47.97 0.08 8.33
C GLN A 657 -47.83 -0.12 9.85
N LEU A 658 -48.03 -1.34 10.36
CA LEU A 658 -47.86 -1.64 11.79
C LEU A 658 -46.41 -1.44 12.27
N ALA A 659 -45.42 -1.84 11.46
CA ALA A 659 -44.01 -1.64 11.78
C ALA A 659 -43.60 -0.15 11.80
N GLU A 660 -44.24 0.69 10.99
CA GLU A 660 -44.06 2.15 11.03
C GLU A 660 -44.76 2.77 12.23
N MET A 661 -45.99 2.37 12.55
CA MET A 661 -46.69 2.85 13.75
C MET A 661 -45.91 2.51 15.03
N ILE A 662 -45.34 1.32 15.14
CA ILE A 662 -44.49 0.94 16.28
C ILE A 662 -43.20 1.78 16.33
N ARG A 663 -42.56 2.02 15.18
CA ARG A 663 -41.36 2.87 15.12
C ARG A 663 -41.66 4.31 15.53
N LYS A 664 -42.79 4.87 15.07
CA LYS A 664 -43.24 6.21 15.42
C LYS A 664 -43.56 6.32 16.92
N LYS A 665 -44.25 5.33 17.48
CA LYS A 665 -44.51 5.27 18.93
C LYS A 665 -43.23 5.13 19.77
N LYS A 666 -42.20 4.45 19.25
CA LYS A 666 -40.87 4.36 19.88
C LYS A 666 -40.01 5.63 19.74
N SER A 667 -40.35 6.53 18.82
CA SER A 667 -39.68 7.84 18.71
C SER A 667 -40.41 8.93 19.50
N GLU A 668 -41.69 8.73 19.80
CA GLU A 668 -42.51 9.65 20.60
C GLU A 668 -42.46 9.36 22.12
N ASN A 669 -42.12 8.11 22.50
CA ASN A 669 -41.68 7.73 23.85
C ASN A 669 -40.17 7.74 23.95
#